data_AF-A0AAX4IXE8-F1
#
_entry.id   AF-A0AAX4IXE8-F1
#
_cell.length_a   1.000
_cell.length_b   1.000
_cell.length_c   1.000
_cell.angle_alpha   90.00
_cell.angle_beta   90.00
_cell.angle_gamma   90.00
#
_symmetry.space_group_name_H-M   'P 1'
#
loop_
_entity.id
_entity.type
_entity.pdbx_description
1 polymer ?
#
loop_
_entity_poly.entity_id
_entity_poly.type
_entity_poly.pdbx_seq_one_letter_code
_entity_poly.pdbx_strand_id
1 'polypeptide(L)'
;MEFYQKLRTSLDSIASNGSELLRQAENGSTGASPYEDKSEAIHHPRKKLMESAMKLLHLVTMPEEYLDHLANGVSCCLSSESELWNAHADINPVQYQELTCVRWLVDLSVLQHLPQHGSIAYPVLADKAGVPEKHLKGVARMAVLNGFLEEPTSGHVAHSHPSALLVRDENFMSWARWMMDYSMPVAYKFAEATRRWGDTDAKNQTAFNVAENTTDPFFDHIRKNPDLTTVFSSYMRNVTASRPWSLAHAVDCFDWAWLPEGAKVVDVGGSHGQLAVEVASKFPHLRFIVQNLPETVETAQRAFEADTSIDPGVKSHIQFMSSDFFKPQTVLDAHVYFLRMIIHDWPDRDARVILQNLRAALEANPRARIVIMDTILPPPGSTTLQHEQQLRVRDLMMMQVFNARERELENWKVLLNDVGMEIDHLRQPDDSVMGLLTVQLQSPAPGSPSDFVQVKKPIMPATNDKPILIMGAGISGLCLAQALRKHSIPFRVFERDAGIDSRPQGYRLKLRKDAAVALAESLPGEVYQTFQTSCANLAVGETDFNPFTGLVVNSRSGGGLSGKLGLHPSYCVDRAAFRTTLMSGIEDCMQFSKELTSYKTDDDRGVVTVMFKDGGSVEGRFLVGADGLHSVVRRDLVTNHKIKDTGAACIYGKTLMSPDVLERFPEKGMRWMTIVSDQTPMLQSCIIGDAPVTLLLEPIRFSQVSRSQHQLPADYIYWALIGPEARFRLDGEASTSKVSSSTSAQAATEAARLSLSITQEWHPSIRSVLDQQDTRQATLVRVVSSVPDVPSWPPSAMATLLGDAIHPMSPCGGVGAQTAICDACSLAKTIAAAQGSPTAGDIGTFEEAMRLRARRSILQSEVGSKKMFGLRSLEDCDAWTGF
;
A
#
# COMPACT_ATOMS: atom_id res chain seq x y z
N MET A 1 20.91 -13.55 -21.76
CA MET A 1 20.95 -13.96 -20.33
C MET A 1 19.66 -13.60 -19.60
N GLU A 2 19.23 -12.33 -19.60
CA GLU A 2 17.98 -11.90 -18.95
C GLU A 2 16.73 -12.67 -19.47
N PHE A 3 16.61 -12.84 -20.78
CA PHE A 3 15.55 -13.65 -21.40
C PHE A 3 15.53 -15.09 -20.86
N TYR A 4 16.67 -15.78 -20.87
CA TYR A 4 16.78 -17.16 -20.35
C TYR A 4 16.40 -17.25 -18.87
N GLN A 5 16.79 -16.26 -18.06
CA GLN A 5 16.44 -16.23 -16.64
C GLN A 5 14.95 -16.01 -16.42
N LYS A 6 14.34 -15.08 -17.17
CA LYS A 6 12.89 -14.86 -17.16
C LYS A 6 12.13 -16.09 -17.64
N LEU A 7 12.61 -16.74 -18.70
CA LEU A 7 12.00 -17.94 -19.29
C LEU A 7 12.00 -19.09 -18.30
N ARG A 8 13.17 -19.37 -17.70
CA ARG A 8 13.29 -20.39 -16.66
C ARG A 8 12.38 -20.10 -15.47
N THR A 9 12.35 -18.86 -14.98
CA THR A 9 11.50 -18.45 -13.85
C THR A 9 10.00 -18.65 -14.16
N SER A 10 9.57 -18.30 -15.38
CA SER A 10 8.18 -18.50 -15.80
C SER A 10 7.83 -19.98 -15.93
N LEU A 11 8.72 -20.81 -16.49
CA LEU A 11 8.51 -22.26 -16.58
C LEU A 11 8.44 -22.93 -15.20
N ASP A 12 9.35 -22.57 -14.29
CA ASP A 12 9.35 -23.07 -12.91
C ASP A 12 8.05 -22.65 -12.17
N SER A 13 7.57 -21.42 -12.42
CA SER A 13 6.30 -20.93 -11.86
C SER A 13 5.08 -21.67 -12.40
N ILE A 14 5.04 -21.96 -13.71
CA ILE A 14 3.97 -22.77 -14.31
C ILE A 14 3.98 -24.19 -13.73
N ALA A 15 5.16 -24.82 -13.65
CA ALA A 15 5.29 -26.16 -13.08
C ALA A 15 4.81 -26.19 -11.63
N SER A 16 5.28 -25.27 -10.79
CA SER A 16 4.90 -25.19 -9.39
C SER A 16 3.40 -24.92 -9.19
N ASN A 17 2.83 -23.94 -9.90
CA ASN A 17 1.42 -23.57 -9.75
C ASN A 17 0.49 -24.65 -10.34
N GLY A 18 0.91 -25.31 -11.42
CA GLY A 18 0.18 -26.43 -12.02
C GLY A 18 0.13 -27.64 -11.10
N SER A 19 1.27 -28.03 -10.51
CA SER A 19 1.32 -29.11 -9.52
C SER A 19 0.48 -28.81 -8.28
N GLU A 20 0.46 -27.57 -7.80
CA GLU A 20 -0.39 -27.19 -6.66
C GLU A 20 -1.89 -27.27 -7.02
N LEU A 21 -2.30 -26.80 -8.20
CA LEU A 21 -3.69 -26.91 -8.64
C LEU A 21 -4.13 -28.38 -8.76
N LEU A 22 -3.28 -29.24 -9.32
CA LEU A 22 -3.54 -30.68 -9.41
C LEU A 22 -3.70 -31.30 -8.02
N ARG A 23 -2.76 -31.02 -7.11
CA ARG A 23 -2.80 -31.50 -5.74
C ARG A 23 -4.07 -31.07 -5.00
N GLN A 24 -4.52 -29.83 -5.20
CA GLN A 24 -5.75 -29.33 -4.57
C GLN A 24 -7.00 -29.97 -5.18
N ALA A 25 -7.02 -30.17 -6.51
CA ALA A 25 -8.11 -30.86 -7.19
C ALA A 25 -8.24 -32.33 -6.79
N GLU A 26 -7.13 -33.01 -6.49
CA GLU A 26 -7.11 -34.39 -5.99
C GLU A 26 -7.56 -34.52 -4.52
N ASN A 27 -7.34 -33.48 -3.70
CA ASN A 27 -7.69 -33.47 -2.28
C ASN A 27 -9.11 -32.95 -1.98
N GLY A 28 -9.76 -32.28 -2.94
CA GLY A 28 -11.09 -31.70 -2.79
C GLY A 28 -12.22 -32.59 -3.32
N SER A 29 -12.86 -33.39 -2.44
CA SER A 29 -14.12 -34.06 -2.75
C SER A 29 -15.30 -33.29 -2.15
N THR A 30 -15.88 -32.34 -2.88
CA THR A 30 -17.13 -31.68 -2.48
C THR A 30 -18.16 -31.68 -3.62
N GLY A 31 -18.39 -32.82 -4.29
CA GLY A 31 -19.55 -33.06 -5.16
C GLY A 31 -19.78 -32.16 -6.39
N ALA A 32 -19.09 -31.01 -6.47
CA ALA A 32 -19.12 -30.07 -7.58
C ALA A 32 -18.02 -30.43 -8.57
N SER A 33 -18.30 -30.19 -9.86
CA SER A 33 -17.31 -30.34 -10.92
C SER A 33 -16.07 -29.49 -10.62
N PRO A 34 -14.83 -29.99 -10.82
CA PRO A 34 -13.61 -29.20 -10.65
C PRO A 34 -13.60 -27.89 -11.46
N TYR A 35 -14.36 -27.86 -12.56
CA TYR A 35 -14.56 -26.69 -13.41
C TYR A 35 -15.44 -25.60 -12.76
N GLU A 36 -16.32 -25.98 -11.85
CA GLU A 36 -17.27 -25.08 -11.17
C GLU A 36 -16.92 -24.84 -9.70
N ASP A 37 -15.86 -25.48 -9.17
CA ASP A 37 -15.40 -25.23 -7.80
C ASP A 37 -14.87 -23.80 -7.65
N LYS A 38 -15.54 -23.05 -6.77
CA LYS A 38 -15.27 -21.65 -6.42
C LYS A 38 -14.52 -21.51 -5.08
N SER A 39 -14.10 -22.63 -4.47
CA SER A 39 -13.31 -22.63 -3.24
C SER A 39 -11.98 -21.88 -3.44
N GLU A 40 -11.52 -21.18 -2.41
CA GLU A 40 -10.24 -20.47 -2.48
C GLU A 40 -9.05 -21.42 -2.72
N ALA A 41 -9.16 -22.65 -2.22
CA ALA A 41 -8.17 -23.71 -2.38
C ALA A 41 -7.92 -24.06 -3.86
N ILE A 42 -8.93 -23.97 -4.71
CA ILE A 42 -8.82 -24.18 -6.17
C ILE A 42 -8.64 -22.86 -6.92
N HIS A 43 -9.35 -21.81 -6.54
CA HIS A 43 -9.38 -20.55 -7.27
C HIS A 43 -8.05 -19.79 -7.21
N HIS A 44 -7.36 -19.80 -6.07
CA HIS A 44 -6.07 -19.11 -5.91
C HIS A 44 -4.94 -19.72 -6.75
N PRO A 45 -4.66 -21.04 -6.70
CA PRO A 45 -3.64 -21.63 -7.57
C PRO A 45 -4.01 -21.53 -9.06
N ARG A 46 -5.30 -21.63 -9.41
CA ARG A 46 -5.78 -21.39 -10.79
C ARG A 46 -5.43 -19.99 -11.29
N LYS A 47 -5.64 -18.94 -10.48
CA LYS A 47 -5.28 -17.55 -10.82
C LYS A 47 -3.76 -17.38 -11.01
N LYS A 48 -2.95 -17.96 -10.12
CA LYS A 48 -1.48 -17.91 -10.22
C LYS A 48 -0.94 -18.64 -11.44
N LEU A 49 -1.52 -19.79 -11.79
CA LEU A 49 -1.16 -20.54 -12.98
C LEU A 49 -1.46 -19.73 -14.24
N MET A 50 -2.66 -19.15 -14.35
CA MET A 50 -3.05 -18.28 -15.45
C MET A 50 -2.11 -17.07 -15.58
N GLU A 51 -1.77 -16.39 -14.48
CA GLU A 51 -0.82 -15.28 -14.50
C GLU A 51 0.57 -15.72 -14.98
N SER A 52 1.03 -16.90 -14.56
CA SER A 52 2.32 -17.45 -14.99
C SER A 52 2.32 -17.79 -16.48
N ALA A 53 1.22 -18.36 -16.98
CA ALA A 53 1.02 -18.66 -18.40
C ALA A 53 1.00 -17.37 -19.25
N MET A 54 0.29 -16.33 -18.81
CA MET A 54 0.26 -15.03 -19.50
C MET A 54 1.64 -14.37 -19.55
N LYS A 55 2.39 -14.41 -18.44
CA LYS A 55 3.77 -13.89 -18.38
C LYS A 55 4.71 -14.66 -19.30
N LEU A 56 4.57 -15.99 -19.37
CA LEU A 56 5.34 -16.80 -20.30
C LEU A 56 4.99 -16.43 -21.74
N LEU A 57 3.69 -16.36 -22.08
CA LEU A 57 3.21 -15.99 -23.40
C LEU A 57 3.78 -14.63 -23.85
N HIS A 58 3.65 -13.58 -23.03
CA HIS A 58 4.24 -12.27 -23.32
C HIS A 58 5.77 -12.28 -23.45
N LEU A 59 6.44 -13.19 -22.74
CA LEU A 59 7.89 -13.30 -22.81
C LEU A 59 8.36 -13.99 -24.09
N VAL A 60 7.63 -15.01 -24.56
CA VAL A 60 8.03 -15.82 -25.72
C VAL A 60 7.50 -15.30 -27.04
N THR A 61 6.43 -14.49 -27.04
CA THR A 61 5.94 -13.83 -28.26
C THR A 61 6.95 -12.79 -28.73
N MET A 62 7.43 -12.94 -29.97
CA MET A 62 8.33 -11.96 -30.58
C MET A 62 7.61 -10.64 -30.83
N PRO A 63 8.30 -9.47 -30.84
CA PRO A 63 7.65 -8.19 -31.09
C PRO A 63 6.88 -8.11 -32.42
N GLU A 64 7.42 -8.72 -33.49
CA GLU A 64 6.78 -8.80 -34.80
C GLU A 64 5.54 -9.70 -34.74
N GLU A 65 5.67 -10.85 -34.07
CA GLU A 65 4.55 -11.76 -33.81
C GLU A 65 3.46 -11.08 -32.98
N TYR A 66 3.80 -10.20 -32.04
CA TYR A 66 2.79 -9.48 -31.25
C TYR A 66 1.91 -8.57 -32.13
N LEU A 67 2.52 -7.87 -33.09
CA LEU A 67 1.77 -7.04 -34.05
C LEU A 67 0.99 -7.91 -35.03
N ASP A 68 1.53 -9.06 -35.45
CA ASP A 68 0.81 -10.04 -36.26
C ASP A 68 -0.37 -10.64 -35.48
N HIS A 69 -0.21 -11.01 -34.21
CA HIS A 69 -1.29 -11.47 -33.34
C HIS A 69 -2.42 -10.42 -33.21
N LEU A 70 -2.09 -9.13 -33.23
CA LEU A 70 -3.07 -8.04 -33.25
C LEU A 70 -3.78 -7.90 -34.60
N ALA A 71 -3.12 -8.17 -35.72
CA ALA A 71 -3.58 -7.85 -37.08
C ALA A 71 -4.09 -9.06 -37.89
N ASN A 72 -3.38 -10.17 -37.87
CA ASN A 72 -3.58 -11.34 -38.72
C ASN A 72 -3.26 -12.59 -37.90
N GLY A 73 -4.25 -13.44 -37.62
CA GLY A 73 -4.05 -14.72 -36.93
C GLY A 73 -3.27 -15.77 -37.73
N VAL A 74 -2.15 -15.42 -38.38
CA VAL A 74 -0.95 -16.19 -38.79
C VAL A 74 -0.10 -15.27 -39.70
N SER A 75 1.23 -15.24 -39.52
CA SER A 75 2.16 -15.00 -40.63
C SER A 75 3.39 -15.92 -40.53
N CYS A 76 3.55 -16.77 -41.54
CA CYS A 76 4.74 -17.60 -41.74
C CYS A 76 5.95 -16.74 -42.10
N CYS A 77 7.04 -16.81 -41.34
CA CYS A 77 8.38 -16.59 -41.89
C CYS A 77 8.91 -17.92 -42.45
N LEU A 78 8.63 -18.18 -43.73
CA LEU A 78 9.47 -19.08 -44.52
C LEU A 78 10.85 -18.42 -44.65
N SER A 79 11.84 -18.94 -43.93
CA SER A 79 13.23 -18.88 -44.41
C SER A 79 13.74 -20.32 -44.50
N SER A 80 14.22 -20.63 -45.69
CA SER A 80 14.68 -21.94 -46.14
C SER A 80 15.87 -22.45 -45.34
N GLU A 81 15.75 -23.61 -44.71
CA GLU A 81 16.52 -24.83 -45.00
C GLU A 81 16.44 -25.84 -43.83
N SER A 82 16.31 -27.11 -44.21
CA SER A 82 16.37 -28.34 -43.42
C SER A 82 15.07 -28.82 -42.75
N GLU A 83 14.69 -30.02 -43.18
CA GLU A 83 13.55 -30.84 -42.76
C GLU A 83 13.72 -31.35 -41.32
N LEU A 84 12.63 -31.31 -40.53
CA LEU A 84 12.08 -32.44 -39.76
C LEU A 84 10.87 -31.97 -38.92
N TRP A 85 9.77 -32.73 -39.01
CA TRP A 85 8.46 -32.50 -38.39
C TRP A 85 8.48 -32.20 -36.89
N ASN A 86 7.78 -31.13 -36.50
CA ASN A 86 6.59 -31.18 -35.65
C ASN A 86 5.80 -29.87 -35.79
N ALA A 87 4.61 -29.97 -36.37
CA ALA A 87 3.62 -28.91 -36.35
C ALA A 87 3.05 -28.79 -34.93
N HIS A 88 3.55 -27.84 -34.15
CA HIS A 88 2.85 -27.33 -32.98
C HIS A 88 2.08 -26.09 -33.40
N ALA A 89 0.80 -26.30 -33.73
CA ALA A 89 -0.18 -25.24 -33.77
C ALA A 89 -0.59 -24.96 -32.33
N ASP A 90 -0.11 -23.85 -31.75
CA ASP A 90 -0.53 -23.40 -30.42
C ASP A 90 -0.86 -21.90 -30.42
N ILE A 91 -2.16 -21.64 -30.61
CA ILE A 91 -3.08 -20.68 -29.98
C ILE A 91 -2.55 -19.29 -29.56
N ASN A 92 -3.08 -18.25 -30.24
CA ASN A 92 -3.49 -16.99 -29.59
C ASN A 92 -4.53 -16.22 -30.45
N PRO A 93 -5.49 -15.49 -29.85
CA PRO A 93 -6.70 -15.02 -30.53
C PRO A 93 -6.48 -13.73 -31.32
N VAL A 94 -7.13 -13.66 -32.48
CA VAL A 94 -7.45 -12.39 -33.14
C VAL A 94 -8.49 -11.69 -32.25
N GLN A 95 -8.02 -10.80 -31.36
CA GLN A 95 -8.84 -10.23 -30.28
C GLN A 95 -10.13 -9.55 -30.76
N TYR A 96 -10.11 -8.91 -31.93
CA TYR A 96 -11.31 -8.27 -32.47
C TYR A 96 -12.30 -9.27 -33.09
N GLN A 97 -11.81 -10.37 -33.69
CA GLN A 97 -12.68 -11.39 -34.29
C GLN A 97 -13.35 -12.28 -33.24
N GLU A 98 -12.71 -12.46 -32.09
CA GLU A 98 -13.30 -13.20 -30.98
C GLU A 98 -14.63 -12.59 -30.55
N LEU A 99 -14.62 -11.29 -30.21
CA LEU A 99 -15.81 -10.58 -29.76
C LEU A 99 -16.87 -10.47 -30.87
N THR A 100 -16.48 -10.24 -32.13
CA THR A 100 -17.45 -10.18 -33.25
C THR A 100 -18.09 -11.54 -33.55
N CYS A 101 -17.36 -12.65 -33.40
CA CYS A 101 -17.92 -13.99 -33.55
C CYS A 101 -18.90 -14.31 -32.43
N VAL A 102 -18.55 -13.99 -31.17
CA VAL A 102 -19.46 -14.15 -30.03
C VAL A 102 -20.71 -13.30 -30.23
N ARG A 103 -20.57 -12.04 -30.65
CA ARG A 103 -21.69 -11.16 -31.01
C ARG A 103 -22.59 -11.81 -32.07
N TRP A 104 -22.02 -12.29 -33.18
CA TRP A 104 -22.79 -12.93 -34.25
C TRP A 104 -23.59 -14.14 -33.75
N LEU A 105 -22.98 -14.97 -32.88
CA LEU A 105 -23.62 -16.14 -32.29
C LEU A 105 -24.75 -15.77 -31.31
N VAL A 106 -24.58 -14.68 -30.56
CA VAL A 106 -25.55 -14.17 -29.58
C VAL A 106 -26.73 -13.46 -30.27
N ASP A 107 -26.45 -12.52 -31.18
CA ASP A 107 -27.46 -11.68 -31.85
C ASP A 107 -28.39 -12.51 -32.73
N LEU A 108 -27.84 -13.53 -33.40
CA LEU A 108 -28.62 -14.45 -34.24
C LEU A 108 -29.16 -15.66 -33.47
N SER A 109 -29.05 -15.64 -32.13
CA SER A 109 -29.56 -16.70 -31.25
C SER A 109 -29.09 -18.12 -31.60
N VAL A 110 -27.88 -18.25 -32.16
CA VAL A 110 -27.32 -19.53 -32.60
C VAL A 110 -27.03 -20.43 -31.40
N LEU A 111 -26.58 -19.83 -30.30
CA LEU A 111 -26.22 -20.57 -29.08
C LEU A 111 -27.40 -21.36 -28.51
N GLN A 112 -28.62 -20.83 -28.61
CA GLN A 112 -29.85 -21.43 -28.08
C GLN A 112 -30.26 -22.69 -28.86
N HIS A 113 -29.74 -22.88 -30.08
CA HIS A 113 -30.04 -24.03 -30.93
C HIS A 113 -28.99 -25.16 -30.81
N LEU A 114 -27.89 -24.91 -30.10
CA LEU A 114 -26.93 -25.94 -29.72
C LEU A 114 -27.53 -26.86 -28.65
N PRO A 115 -27.28 -28.18 -28.69
CA PRO A 115 -27.71 -29.06 -27.63
C PRO A 115 -26.90 -28.79 -26.35
N GLN A 116 -27.56 -28.83 -25.18
CA GLN A 116 -26.91 -28.65 -23.88
C GLN A 116 -25.83 -29.72 -23.61
N HIS A 117 -25.99 -30.92 -24.19
CA HIS A 117 -25.02 -32.01 -24.13
C HIS A 117 -24.82 -32.62 -25.53
N GLY A 118 -23.58 -32.92 -25.89
CA GLY A 118 -23.22 -33.47 -27.20
C GLY A 118 -23.04 -32.40 -28.28
N SER A 119 -23.03 -32.82 -29.54
CA SER A 119 -22.75 -31.96 -30.70
C SER A 119 -23.84 -32.06 -31.77
N ILE A 120 -23.96 -31.02 -32.60
CA ILE A 120 -24.93 -30.93 -33.70
C ILE A 120 -24.22 -30.65 -35.03
N ALA A 121 -24.68 -31.27 -36.12
CA ALA A 121 -24.12 -31.05 -37.45
C ALA A 121 -24.39 -29.62 -37.93
N TYR A 122 -23.39 -28.99 -38.57
CA TYR A 122 -23.52 -27.62 -39.08
C TYR A 122 -24.75 -27.36 -39.97
N PRO A 123 -25.12 -28.23 -40.93
CA PRO A 123 -26.31 -27.99 -41.76
C PRO A 123 -27.60 -27.93 -40.92
N VAL A 124 -27.70 -28.77 -39.89
CA VAL A 124 -28.88 -28.84 -39.01
C VAL A 124 -28.95 -27.63 -38.09
N LEU A 125 -27.81 -27.19 -37.54
CA LEU A 125 -27.75 -25.98 -36.73
C LEU A 125 -28.04 -24.72 -37.55
N ALA A 126 -27.50 -24.64 -38.77
CA ALA A 126 -27.74 -23.55 -39.70
C ALA A 126 -29.23 -23.40 -40.03
N ASP A 127 -29.90 -24.51 -40.34
CA ASP A 127 -31.34 -24.55 -40.59
C ASP A 127 -32.15 -24.11 -39.36
N LYS A 128 -31.83 -24.65 -38.17
CA LYS A 128 -32.51 -24.29 -36.92
C LYS A 128 -32.37 -22.81 -36.55
N ALA A 129 -31.19 -22.25 -36.72
CA ALA A 129 -30.91 -20.84 -36.40
C ALA A 129 -31.28 -19.88 -37.53
N GLY A 130 -31.69 -20.37 -38.70
CA GLY A 130 -32.05 -19.53 -39.85
C GLY A 130 -30.86 -18.76 -40.44
N VAL A 131 -29.65 -19.34 -40.40
CA VAL A 131 -28.40 -18.68 -40.84
C VAL A 131 -27.69 -19.46 -41.95
N PRO A 132 -26.91 -18.82 -42.84
CA PRO A 132 -26.16 -19.54 -43.87
C PRO A 132 -25.10 -20.46 -43.28
N GLU A 133 -25.11 -21.74 -43.67
CA GLU A 133 -24.16 -22.76 -43.19
C GLU A 133 -22.70 -22.32 -43.37
N LYS A 134 -22.36 -21.70 -44.51
CA LYS A 134 -21.02 -21.18 -44.80
C LYS A 134 -20.56 -20.16 -43.75
N HIS A 135 -21.45 -19.27 -43.33
CA HIS A 135 -21.14 -18.24 -42.32
C HIS A 135 -21.01 -18.87 -40.95
N LEU A 136 -21.97 -19.73 -40.58
CA LEU A 136 -21.93 -20.47 -39.32
C LEU A 136 -20.64 -21.25 -39.15
N LYS A 137 -20.18 -21.97 -40.18
CA LYS A 137 -18.90 -22.71 -40.14
C LYS A 137 -17.70 -21.80 -39.88
N GLY A 138 -17.63 -20.66 -40.57
CA GLY A 138 -16.54 -19.70 -40.38
C GLY A 138 -16.51 -19.11 -38.97
N VAL A 139 -17.66 -18.62 -38.51
CA VAL A 139 -17.82 -18.03 -37.17
C VAL A 139 -17.57 -19.05 -36.07
N ALA A 140 -18.19 -20.23 -36.17
CA ALA A 140 -18.07 -21.27 -35.15
C ALA A 140 -16.64 -21.78 -35.04
N ARG A 141 -15.92 -21.97 -36.15
CA ARG A 141 -14.52 -22.41 -36.10
C ARG A 141 -13.60 -21.37 -35.50
N MET A 142 -13.82 -20.09 -35.79
CA MET A 142 -13.09 -19.02 -35.09
C MET A 142 -13.39 -19.04 -33.58
N ALA A 143 -14.66 -19.20 -33.20
CA ALA A 143 -15.06 -19.35 -31.80
C ALA A 143 -14.46 -20.61 -31.14
N VAL A 144 -14.29 -21.71 -31.88
CA VAL A 144 -13.61 -22.93 -31.40
C VAL A 144 -12.14 -22.67 -31.11
N LEU A 145 -11.43 -21.96 -32.02
CA LEU A 145 -10.02 -21.62 -31.82
C LEU A 145 -9.79 -20.71 -30.60
N ASN A 146 -10.78 -19.90 -30.23
CA ASN A 146 -10.74 -19.06 -29.03
C ASN A 146 -11.27 -19.78 -27.77
N GLY A 147 -11.63 -21.07 -27.86
CA GLY A 147 -12.16 -21.86 -26.75
C GLY A 147 -13.61 -21.50 -26.35
N PHE A 148 -14.32 -20.71 -27.16
CA PHE A 148 -15.70 -20.33 -26.90
C PHE A 148 -16.71 -21.37 -27.41
N LEU A 149 -16.37 -22.21 -28.39
CA LEU A 149 -17.16 -23.39 -28.82
C LEU A 149 -16.26 -24.62 -28.93
N GLU A 150 -16.83 -25.78 -29.22
CA GLU A 150 -16.08 -27.02 -29.49
C GLU A 150 -16.52 -27.65 -30.83
N GLU A 151 -15.58 -28.21 -31.61
CA GLU A 151 -15.86 -29.06 -32.78
C GLU A 151 -15.37 -30.49 -32.49
N PRO A 152 -16.07 -31.28 -31.66
CA PRO A 152 -15.56 -32.57 -31.16
C PRO A 152 -15.40 -33.62 -32.27
N THR A 153 -16.21 -33.52 -33.34
CA THR A 153 -16.03 -34.30 -34.56
C THR A 153 -16.18 -33.37 -35.76
N SER A 154 -15.40 -33.61 -36.81
CA SER A 154 -15.42 -32.78 -38.02
C SER A 154 -16.85 -32.60 -38.54
N GLY A 155 -17.27 -31.34 -38.68
CA GLY A 155 -18.60 -30.98 -39.16
C GLY A 155 -19.69 -30.90 -38.08
N HIS A 156 -19.36 -31.15 -36.81
CA HIS A 156 -20.29 -31.05 -35.68
C HIS A 156 -19.77 -30.11 -34.61
N VAL A 157 -20.61 -29.15 -34.20
CA VAL A 157 -20.29 -28.14 -33.19
C VAL A 157 -21.05 -28.40 -31.89
N ALA A 158 -20.42 -28.07 -30.76
CA ALA A 158 -20.94 -28.23 -29.42
C ALA A 158 -20.67 -26.99 -28.57
N HIS A 159 -21.40 -26.88 -27.45
CA HIS A 159 -21.06 -25.92 -26.42
C HIS A 159 -19.72 -26.27 -25.74
N SER A 160 -18.95 -25.23 -25.47
CA SER A 160 -17.91 -25.20 -24.44
C SER A 160 -18.50 -24.76 -23.09
N HIS A 161 -17.68 -24.73 -22.03
CA HIS A 161 -18.10 -24.18 -20.73
C HIS A 161 -18.53 -22.69 -20.81
N PRO A 162 -17.75 -21.75 -21.41
CA PRO A 162 -18.18 -20.36 -21.54
C PRO A 162 -19.46 -20.15 -22.36
N SER A 163 -19.63 -20.85 -23.49
CA SER A 163 -20.84 -20.68 -24.31
C SER A 163 -22.08 -21.29 -23.67
N ALA A 164 -21.94 -22.42 -22.96
CA ALA A 164 -23.01 -23.00 -22.16
C ALA A 164 -23.45 -22.06 -21.02
N LEU A 165 -22.50 -21.34 -20.40
CA LEU A 165 -22.79 -20.39 -19.33
C LEU A 165 -23.71 -19.26 -19.81
N LEU A 166 -23.48 -18.72 -21.02
CA LEU A 166 -24.35 -17.68 -21.57
C LEU A 166 -25.78 -18.17 -21.74
N VAL A 167 -25.98 -19.41 -22.19
CA VAL A 167 -27.32 -19.97 -22.40
C VAL A 167 -28.01 -20.35 -21.07
N ARG A 168 -27.23 -20.80 -20.08
CA ARG A 168 -27.75 -21.23 -18.77
C ARG A 168 -28.10 -20.07 -17.84
N ASP A 169 -27.47 -18.92 -17.99
CA ASP A 169 -27.62 -17.77 -17.09
C ASP A 169 -27.84 -16.47 -17.88
N GLU A 170 -29.08 -15.99 -17.82
CA GLU A 170 -29.52 -14.77 -18.53
C GLU A 170 -28.75 -13.51 -18.10
N ASN A 171 -28.15 -13.49 -16.90
CA ASN A 171 -27.33 -12.36 -16.47
C ASN A 171 -26.05 -12.27 -17.32
N PHE A 172 -25.42 -13.41 -17.62
CA PHE A 172 -24.24 -13.46 -18.49
C PHE A 172 -24.61 -13.22 -19.95
N MET A 173 -25.78 -13.68 -20.41
CA MET A 173 -26.29 -13.34 -21.75
C MET A 173 -26.53 -11.83 -21.90
N SER A 174 -27.17 -11.21 -20.90
CA SER A 174 -27.40 -9.76 -20.87
C SER A 174 -26.09 -8.97 -20.84
N TRP A 175 -25.11 -9.44 -20.06
CA TRP A 175 -23.75 -8.89 -20.06
C TRP A 175 -23.10 -8.99 -21.45
N ALA A 176 -23.20 -10.14 -22.12
CA ALA A 176 -22.62 -10.34 -23.44
C ALA A 176 -23.23 -9.37 -24.47
N ARG A 177 -24.57 -9.24 -24.51
CA ARG A 177 -25.25 -8.26 -25.37
C ARG A 177 -24.76 -6.84 -25.12
N TRP A 178 -24.70 -6.41 -23.86
CA TRP A 178 -24.18 -5.08 -23.51
C TRP A 178 -22.73 -4.84 -23.96
N MET A 179 -21.87 -5.83 -23.76
CA MET A 179 -20.46 -5.73 -24.16
C MET A 179 -20.32 -5.57 -25.67
N MET A 180 -21.07 -6.35 -26.43
CA MET A 180 -20.94 -6.43 -27.89
C MET A 180 -21.61 -5.27 -28.62
N ASP A 181 -22.80 -4.86 -28.17
CA ASP A 181 -23.60 -3.84 -28.87
C ASP A 181 -23.29 -2.42 -28.41
N TYR A 182 -22.74 -2.24 -27.21
CA TYR A 182 -22.46 -0.91 -26.66
C TYR A 182 -21.00 -0.72 -26.27
N SER A 183 -20.48 -1.51 -25.33
CA SER A 183 -19.15 -1.23 -24.76
C SER A 183 -18.03 -1.28 -25.81
N MET A 184 -18.06 -2.27 -26.71
CA MET A 184 -17.06 -2.41 -27.77
C MET A 184 -17.15 -1.30 -28.84
N PRO A 185 -18.32 -0.98 -29.42
CA PRO A 185 -18.45 0.17 -30.32
C PRO A 185 -18.01 1.50 -29.71
N VAL A 186 -18.36 1.74 -28.44
CA VAL A 186 -17.94 2.94 -27.69
C VAL A 186 -16.41 2.99 -27.55
N ALA A 187 -15.78 1.91 -27.09
CA ALA A 187 -14.32 1.84 -26.97
C ALA A 187 -13.62 2.08 -28.32
N TYR A 188 -14.16 1.52 -29.41
CA TYR A 188 -13.63 1.73 -30.76
C TYR A 188 -13.69 3.19 -31.22
N LYS A 189 -14.73 3.93 -30.81
CA LYS A 189 -14.89 5.36 -31.14
C LYS A 189 -14.06 6.31 -30.29
N PHE A 190 -13.35 5.82 -29.27
CA PHE A 190 -12.63 6.70 -28.35
C PHE A 190 -11.57 7.57 -29.05
N ALA A 191 -10.76 6.99 -29.94
CA ALA A 191 -9.75 7.75 -30.68
C ALA A 191 -10.35 8.83 -31.61
N GLU A 192 -11.58 8.64 -32.10
CA GLU A 192 -12.31 9.63 -32.89
C GLU A 192 -12.81 10.77 -31.98
N ALA A 193 -13.39 10.44 -30.83
CA ALA A 193 -13.81 11.42 -29.82
C ALA A 193 -12.62 12.27 -29.34
N THR A 194 -11.48 11.65 -28.98
CA THR A 194 -10.26 12.36 -28.56
C THR A 194 -9.75 13.31 -29.64
N ARG A 195 -9.77 12.89 -30.92
CA ARG A 195 -9.37 13.78 -32.03
C ARG A 195 -10.33 14.95 -32.22
N ARG A 196 -11.62 14.73 -31.98
CA ARG A 196 -12.67 15.73 -32.21
C ARG A 196 -12.72 16.80 -31.11
N TRP A 197 -12.51 16.41 -29.85
CA TRP A 197 -12.73 17.30 -28.70
C TRP A 197 -11.52 17.46 -27.77
N GLY A 198 -10.48 16.64 -27.90
CA GLY A 198 -9.31 16.69 -27.02
C GLY A 198 -9.65 16.29 -25.58
N ASP A 199 -9.08 17.03 -24.63
CA ASP A 199 -9.38 16.90 -23.20
C ASP A 199 -10.63 17.72 -22.85
N THR A 200 -11.71 17.05 -22.43
CA THR A 200 -13.01 17.68 -22.19
C THR A 200 -13.78 16.95 -21.09
N ASP A 201 -14.43 17.71 -20.21
CA ASP A 201 -15.36 17.20 -19.18
C ASP A 201 -16.83 17.23 -19.66
N ALA A 202 -17.08 17.59 -20.92
CA ALA A 202 -18.45 17.74 -21.41
C ALA A 202 -19.15 16.38 -21.55
N LYS A 203 -20.29 16.22 -20.88
CA LYS A 203 -21.06 14.96 -20.79
C LYS A 203 -21.64 14.47 -22.13
N ASN A 204 -21.66 15.34 -23.14
CA ASN A 204 -22.13 15.04 -24.49
C ASN A 204 -21.02 15.04 -25.56
N GLN A 205 -19.74 15.02 -25.13
CA GLN A 205 -18.56 14.97 -25.98
C GLN A 205 -17.72 13.74 -25.63
N THR A 206 -18.35 12.57 -25.67
CA THR A 206 -17.72 11.30 -25.26
C THR A 206 -17.64 10.33 -26.44
N ALA A 207 -16.92 9.22 -26.26
CA ALA A 207 -16.90 8.15 -27.26
C ALA A 207 -18.29 7.53 -27.46
N PHE A 208 -19.10 7.51 -26.39
CA PHE A 208 -20.48 7.09 -26.44
C PHE A 208 -21.32 7.96 -27.39
N ASN A 209 -21.18 9.28 -27.33
CA ASN A 209 -21.89 10.19 -28.23
C ASN A 209 -21.56 9.95 -29.71
N VAL A 210 -20.30 9.60 -30.01
CA VAL A 210 -19.87 9.26 -31.37
C VAL A 210 -20.42 7.90 -31.79
N ALA A 211 -20.41 6.90 -30.92
CA ALA A 211 -20.88 5.54 -31.22
C ALA A 211 -22.40 5.50 -31.46
N GLU A 212 -23.17 6.11 -30.56
CA GLU A 212 -24.65 6.14 -30.66
C GLU A 212 -25.17 7.28 -31.55
N ASN A 213 -24.26 8.06 -32.15
CA ASN A 213 -24.59 9.23 -32.97
C ASN A 213 -25.64 10.14 -32.31
N THR A 214 -25.39 10.51 -31.05
CA THR A 214 -26.31 11.27 -30.21
C THR A 214 -25.62 12.46 -29.57
N THR A 215 -26.38 13.52 -29.31
CA THR A 215 -25.91 14.69 -28.53
C THR A 215 -26.38 14.66 -27.07
N ASP A 216 -27.14 13.63 -26.70
CA ASP A 216 -27.61 13.44 -25.34
C ASP A 216 -26.48 12.83 -24.48
N PRO A 217 -26.27 13.32 -23.25
CA PRO A 217 -25.46 12.61 -22.26
C PRO A 217 -25.95 11.17 -22.04
N PHE A 218 -25.05 10.27 -21.65
CA PHE A 218 -25.33 8.84 -21.51
C PHE A 218 -26.66 8.51 -20.80
N PHE A 219 -26.84 9.00 -19.57
CA PHE A 219 -28.07 8.71 -18.81
C PHE A 219 -29.32 9.32 -19.43
N ASP A 220 -29.20 10.47 -20.10
CA ASP A 220 -30.32 11.10 -20.80
C ASP A 220 -30.71 10.30 -22.05
N HIS A 221 -29.71 9.78 -22.77
CA HIS A 221 -29.93 8.91 -23.91
C HIS A 221 -30.60 7.59 -23.49
N ILE A 222 -30.08 6.92 -22.45
CA ILE A 222 -30.70 5.70 -21.92
C ILE A 222 -32.16 5.96 -21.54
N ARG A 223 -32.43 7.06 -20.84
CA ARG A 223 -33.79 7.42 -20.39
C ARG A 223 -34.78 7.59 -21.54
N LYS A 224 -34.33 8.13 -22.68
CA LYS A 224 -35.17 8.31 -23.87
C LYS A 224 -35.42 7.01 -24.64
N ASN A 225 -34.70 5.92 -24.33
CA ASN A 225 -34.72 4.65 -25.04
C ASN A 225 -35.13 3.49 -24.10
N PRO A 226 -36.41 3.09 -24.08
CA PRO A 226 -36.92 2.06 -23.16
C PRO A 226 -36.20 0.70 -23.27
N ASP A 227 -35.88 0.27 -24.50
CA ASP A 227 -35.16 -0.98 -24.74
C ASP A 227 -33.76 -0.91 -24.12
N LEU A 228 -33.04 0.20 -24.35
CA LEU A 228 -31.72 0.42 -23.78
C LEU A 228 -31.75 0.52 -22.25
N THR A 229 -32.79 1.14 -21.68
CA THR A 229 -33.02 1.16 -20.23
C THR A 229 -33.11 -0.25 -19.66
N THR A 230 -33.80 -1.16 -20.35
CA THR A 230 -33.97 -2.55 -19.93
C THR A 230 -32.65 -3.33 -19.99
N VAL A 231 -31.89 -3.17 -21.08
CA VAL A 231 -30.60 -3.83 -21.26
C VAL A 231 -29.58 -3.31 -20.24
N PHE A 232 -29.48 -2.00 -20.06
CA PHE A 232 -28.57 -1.39 -19.08
C PHE A 232 -28.90 -1.83 -17.65
N SER A 233 -30.18 -1.85 -17.27
CA SER A 233 -30.61 -2.32 -15.95
C SER A 233 -30.22 -3.78 -15.72
N SER A 234 -30.34 -4.62 -16.74
CA SER A 234 -29.93 -6.03 -16.67
C SER A 234 -28.41 -6.18 -16.54
N TYR A 235 -27.64 -5.37 -17.27
CA TYR A 235 -26.20 -5.28 -17.12
C TYR A 235 -25.79 -4.85 -15.69
N MET A 236 -26.42 -3.83 -15.12
CA MET A 236 -26.10 -3.36 -13.76
C MET A 236 -26.42 -4.38 -12.67
N ARG A 237 -27.46 -5.20 -12.87
CA ARG A 237 -27.73 -6.37 -11.99
C ARG A 237 -26.59 -7.38 -12.05
N ASN A 238 -26.09 -7.70 -13.24
CA ASN A 238 -24.95 -8.60 -13.40
C ASN A 238 -23.69 -8.06 -12.71
N VAL A 239 -23.37 -6.77 -12.90
CA VAL A 239 -22.23 -6.13 -12.22
C VAL A 239 -22.37 -6.25 -10.70
N THR A 240 -23.55 -5.95 -10.15
CA THR A 240 -23.81 -5.98 -8.70
C THR A 240 -23.85 -7.41 -8.13
N ALA A 241 -24.22 -8.41 -8.93
CA ALA A 241 -24.18 -9.81 -8.53
C ALA A 241 -22.77 -10.43 -8.64
N SER A 242 -21.88 -9.83 -9.44
CA SER A 242 -20.52 -10.32 -9.62
C SER A 242 -19.70 -10.13 -8.34
N ARG A 243 -18.95 -11.17 -7.95
CA ARG A 243 -18.22 -11.20 -6.66
C ARG A 243 -17.31 -9.98 -6.43
N PRO A 244 -16.50 -9.49 -7.40
CA PRO A 244 -15.61 -8.35 -7.15
C PRO A 244 -16.33 -7.02 -6.86
N TRP A 245 -17.56 -6.88 -7.34
CA TRP A 245 -18.38 -5.68 -7.17
C TRP A 245 -19.61 -5.94 -6.30
N SER A 246 -19.65 -7.06 -5.58
CA SER A 246 -20.87 -7.53 -4.92
C SER A 246 -21.43 -6.50 -3.94
N LEU A 247 -22.76 -6.38 -3.91
CA LEU A 247 -23.46 -5.56 -2.91
C LEU A 247 -23.19 -6.07 -1.47
N ALA A 248 -22.95 -7.37 -1.30
CA ALA A 248 -22.64 -7.97 0.00
C ALA A 248 -21.47 -7.27 0.71
N HIS A 249 -20.49 -6.77 -0.05
CA HIS A 249 -19.38 -5.99 0.49
C HIS A 249 -19.83 -4.71 1.18
N ALA A 250 -20.84 -4.01 0.64
CA ALA A 250 -21.42 -2.83 1.28
C ALA A 250 -22.13 -3.19 2.58
N VAL A 251 -22.85 -4.32 2.57
CA VAL A 251 -23.63 -4.80 3.71
C VAL A 251 -22.74 -5.29 4.85
N ASP A 252 -21.61 -5.93 4.55
CA ASP A 252 -20.78 -6.60 5.56
C ASP A 252 -19.59 -5.72 6.03
N CYS A 253 -19.21 -4.69 5.28
CA CYS A 253 -17.99 -3.92 5.58
C CYS A 253 -18.21 -2.60 6.32
N PHE A 254 -19.43 -2.06 6.29
CA PHE A 254 -19.82 -0.95 7.13
C PHE A 254 -20.51 -1.46 8.39
N ASP A 255 -20.23 -0.85 9.55
CA ASP A 255 -20.79 -1.29 10.84
C ASP A 255 -22.22 -0.76 11.04
N TRP A 256 -23.15 -1.30 10.25
CA TRP A 256 -24.56 -0.92 10.30
C TRP A 256 -25.19 -1.17 11.68
N ALA A 257 -24.71 -2.17 12.43
CA ALA A 257 -25.22 -2.54 13.74
C ALA A 257 -24.93 -1.50 14.82
N TRP A 258 -23.87 -0.71 14.66
CA TRP A 258 -23.46 0.32 15.62
C TRP A 258 -24.32 1.59 15.55
N LEU A 259 -25.08 1.77 14.48
CA LEU A 259 -25.98 2.91 14.33
C LEU A 259 -27.12 2.84 15.37
N PRO A 260 -27.57 3.99 15.91
CA PRO A 260 -28.60 4.00 16.95
C PRO A 260 -29.96 3.53 16.42
N GLU A 261 -30.83 3.11 17.33
CA GLU A 261 -32.22 2.76 17.02
C GLU A 261 -32.92 3.90 16.24
N GLY A 262 -33.52 3.57 15.11
CA GLY A 262 -34.17 4.54 14.23
C GLY A 262 -33.21 5.39 13.39
N ALA A 263 -31.92 5.06 13.32
CA ALA A 263 -30.96 5.80 12.51
C ALA A 263 -31.37 5.83 11.04
N LYS A 264 -31.30 7.04 10.47
CA LYS A 264 -31.69 7.32 9.09
C LYS A 264 -30.47 7.22 8.17
N VAL A 265 -30.59 6.43 7.11
CA VAL A 265 -29.61 6.27 6.05
C VAL A 265 -30.20 6.83 4.76
N VAL A 266 -29.48 7.72 4.10
CA VAL A 266 -29.83 8.25 2.78
C VAL A 266 -28.96 7.52 1.75
N ASP A 267 -29.60 6.72 0.91
CA ASP A 267 -28.95 6.04 -0.22
C ASP A 267 -28.99 6.96 -1.44
N VAL A 268 -27.91 7.72 -1.64
CA VAL A 268 -27.81 8.80 -2.63
C VAL A 268 -27.51 8.18 -3.99
N GLY A 269 -28.47 8.30 -4.92
CA GLY A 269 -28.38 7.61 -6.21
C GLY A 269 -28.72 6.13 -6.11
N GLY A 270 -29.45 5.69 -5.08
CA GLY A 270 -29.69 4.28 -4.73
C GLY A 270 -30.51 3.43 -5.72
N SER A 271 -30.76 3.93 -6.93
CA SER A 271 -31.49 3.24 -8.01
C SER A 271 -32.79 2.59 -7.53
N HIS A 272 -32.88 1.25 -7.56
CA HIS A 272 -34.05 0.47 -7.16
C HIS A 272 -34.06 0.10 -5.65
N GLY A 273 -33.14 0.65 -4.85
CA GLY A 273 -33.13 0.49 -3.39
C GLY A 273 -32.59 -0.86 -2.89
N GLN A 274 -31.79 -1.57 -3.69
CA GLN A 274 -31.27 -2.90 -3.34
C GLN A 274 -30.43 -2.89 -2.06
N LEU A 275 -29.57 -1.88 -1.88
CA LEU A 275 -28.81 -1.70 -0.65
C LEU A 275 -29.74 -1.53 0.55
N ALA A 276 -30.73 -0.64 0.43
CA ALA A 276 -31.70 -0.38 1.50
C ALA A 276 -32.44 -1.66 1.89
N VAL A 277 -32.85 -2.49 0.93
CA VAL A 277 -33.51 -3.78 1.19
C VAL A 277 -32.61 -4.74 1.94
N GLU A 278 -31.39 -4.99 1.45
CA GLU A 278 -30.47 -5.96 2.04
C GLU A 278 -30.04 -5.54 3.46
N VAL A 279 -29.72 -4.26 3.65
CA VAL A 279 -29.30 -3.75 4.97
C VAL A 279 -30.49 -3.70 5.92
N ALA A 280 -31.68 -3.23 5.51
CA ALA A 280 -32.86 -3.20 6.39
C ALA A 280 -33.35 -4.61 6.78
N SER A 281 -33.16 -5.60 5.92
CA SER A 281 -33.46 -7.00 6.24
C SER A 281 -32.55 -7.58 7.33
N LYS A 282 -31.26 -7.19 7.36
CA LYS A 282 -30.33 -7.59 8.42
C LYS A 282 -30.41 -6.70 9.67
N PHE A 283 -30.74 -5.42 9.49
CA PHE A 283 -30.71 -4.39 10.53
C PHE A 283 -32.04 -3.62 10.57
N PRO A 284 -33.12 -4.23 11.11
CA PRO A 284 -34.46 -3.67 11.06
C PRO A 284 -34.64 -2.40 11.90
N HIS A 285 -33.68 -2.04 12.75
CA HIS A 285 -33.72 -0.79 13.52
C HIS A 285 -33.43 0.46 12.65
N LEU A 286 -32.92 0.28 11.43
CA LEU A 286 -32.57 1.37 10.53
C LEU A 286 -33.76 1.84 9.69
N ARG A 287 -33.68 3.08 9.20
CA ARG A 287 -34.65 3.69 8.28
C ARG A 287 -33.91 4.21 7.05
N PHE A 288 -34.42 3.93 5.86
CA PHE A 288 -33.77 4.29 4.60
C PHE A 288 -34.59 5.30 3.81
N ILE A 289 -33.88 6.26 3.22
CA ILE A 289 -34.40 7.13 2.17
C ILE A 289 -33.57 6.89 0.91
N VAL A 290 -34.18 6.24 -0.08
CA VAL A 290 -33.55 5.97 -1.38
C VAL A 290 -33.79 7.17 -2.29
N GLN A 291 -32.72 7.88 -2.62
CA GLN A 291 -32.76 9.09 -3.41
C GLN A 291 -32.38 8.83 -4.87
N ASN A 292 -33.22 9.29 -5.81
CA ASN A 292 -32.89 9.31 -7.23
C ASN A 292 -33.71 10.37 -7.99
N LEU A 293 -33.49 10.50 -9.30
CA LEU A 293 -34.31 11.36 -10.15
C LEU A 293 -35.79 10.96 -10.11
N PRO A 294 -36.74 11.90 -10.33
CA PRO A 294 -38.17 11.66 -10.13
C PRO A 294 -38.72 10.43 -10.86
N GLU A 295 -38.35 10.24 -12.11
CA GLU A 295 -38.85 9.16 -12.96
C GLU A 295 -38.28 7.79 -12.52
N THR A 296 -37.04 7.77 -12.07
CA THR A 296 -36.39 6.58 -11.50
C THR A 296 -37.04 6.20 -10.19
N VAL A 297 -37.32 7.16 -9.32
CA VAL A 297 -38.05 6.95 -8.06
C VAL A 297 -39.43 6.37 -8.32
N GLU A 298 -40.18 6.91 -9.28
CA GLU A 298 -41.52 6.40 -9.60
C GLU A 298 -41.48 4.94 -10.06
N THR A 299 -40.52 4.60 -10.92
CA THR A 299 -40.35 3.23 -11.44
C THR A 299 -39.89 2.27 -10.35
N ALA A 300 -38.90 2.68 -9.55
CA ALA A 300 -38.35 1.91 -8.45
C ALA A 300 -39.41 1.65 -7.36
N GLN A 301 -40.18 2.68 -6.99
CA GLN A 301 -41.24 2.55 -6.00
C GLN A 301 -42.34 1.60 -6.46
N ARG A 302 -42.78 1.70 -7.72
CA ARG A 302 -43.77 0.75 -8.28
C ARG A 302 -43.27 -0.70 -8.25
N ALA A 303 -42.02 -0.93 -8.65
CA ALA A 303 -41.42 -2.26 -8.61
C ALA A 303 -41.28 -2.78 -7.17
N PHE A 304 -40.83 -1.92 -6.26
CA PHE A 304 -40.66 -2.23 -4.84
C PHE A 304 -41.97 -2.56 -4.13
N GLU A 305 -43.04 -1.81 -4.41
CA GLU A 305 -44.37 -2.07 -3.85
C GLU A 305 -44.95 -3.38 -4.38
N ALA A 306 -44.75 -3.67 -5.68
CA ALA A 306 -45.22 -4.89 -6.33
C ALA A 306 -44.45 -6.16 -5.95
N ASP A 307 -43.20 -6.04 -5.49
CA ASP A 307 -42.35 -7.20 -5.15
C ASP A 307 -42.84 -7.89 -3.87
N THR A 308 -43.47 -9.06 -4.01
CA THR A 308 -44.02 -9.84 -2.89
C THR A 308 -42.95 -10.64 -2.13
N SER A 309 -41.70 -10.66 -2.60
CA SER A 309 -40.60 -11.36 -1.93
C SER A 309 -40.00 -10.57 -0.77
N ILE A 310 -40.22 -9.25 -0.71
CA ILE A 310 -39.70 -8.37 0.34
C ILE A 310 -40.69 -8.32 1.51
N ASP A 311 -40.20 -8.60 2.72
CA ASP A 311 -40.98 -8.58 3.95
C ASP A 311 -41.68 -7.22 4.17
N PRO A 312 -43.00 -7.20 4.50
CA PRO A 312 -43.73 -5.95 4.73
C PRO A 312 -43.16 -5.08 5.85
N GLY A 313 -42.57 -5.71 6.88
CA GLY A 313 -41.82 -5.02 7.94
C GLY A 313 -40.66 -4.25 7.34
N VAL A 314 -39.78 -4.91 6.56
CA VAL A 314 -38.68 -4.27 5.82
C VAL A 314 -39.18 -3.14 4.92
N LYS A 315 -40.29 -3.34 4.19
CA LYS A 315 -40.88 -2.27 3.36
C LYS A 315 -41.22 -1.02 4.16
N SER A 316 -41.71 -1.16 5.39
CA SER A 316 -42.04 -0.03 6.26
C SER A 316 -40.83 0.80 6.70
N HIS A 317 -39.61 0.29 6.52
CA HIS A 317 -38.36 0.98 6.84
C HIS A 317 -37.77 1.76 5.66
N ILE A 318 -38.31 1.63 4.45
CA ILE A 318 -37.71 2.18 3.23
C ILE A 318 -38.68 3.16 2.57
N GLN A 319 -38.20 4.37 2.31
CA GLN A 319 -38.92 5.40 1.57
C GLN A 319 -38.14 5.79 0.32
N PHE A 320 -38.82 5.96 -0.80
CA PHE A 320 -38.23 6.55 -2.00
C PHE A 320 -38.47 8.06 -2.03
N MET A 321 -37.47 8.83 -2.46
CA MET A 321 -37.53 10.29 -2.50
C MET A 321 -36.85 10.85 -3.73
N SER A 322 -37.58 11.64 -4.51
CA SER A 322 -37.02 12.35 -5.66
C SER A 322 -35.98 13.37 -5.20
N SER A 323 -34.77 13.28 -5.75
CA SER A 323 -33.63 14.13 -5.41
C SER A 323 -32.67 14.22 -6.60
N ASP A 324 -32.02 15.37 -6.71
CA ASP A 324 -30.95 15.63 -7.68
C ASP A 324 -29.72 16.03 -6.87
N PHE A 325 -28.69 15.18 -6.84
CA PHE A 325 -27.49 15.42 -6.03
C PHE A 325 -26.61 16.57 -6.54
N PHE A 326 -26.91 17.14 -7.72
CA PHE A 326 -26.33 18.42 -8.15
C PHE A 326 -27.00 19.63 -7.46
N LYS A 327 -28.09 19.41 -6.73
CA LYS A 327 -28.75 20.40 -5.88
C LYS A 327 -28.44 20.11 -4.41
N PRO A 328 -28.59 21.11 -3.52
CA PRO A 328 -28.36 20.93 -2.08
C PRO A 328 -29.16 19.76 -1.50
N GLN A 329 -28.52 18.98 -0.62
CA GLN A 329 -29.16 17.86 0.05
C GLN A 329 -30.30 18.34 0.95
N THR A 330 -31.49 17.76 0.80
CA THR A 330 -32.70 18.19 1.51
C THR A 330 -32.94 17.43 2.82
N VAL A 331 -32.41 16.21 2.92
CA VAL A 331 -32.43 15.44 4.17
C VAL A 331 -31.15 15.75 4.92
N LEU A 332 -31.21 16.54 5.99
CA LEU A 332 -30.04 17.01 6.74
C LEU A 332 -29.83 16.30 8.09
N ASP A 333 -30.82 15.52 8.53
CA ASP A 333 -30.84 14.82 9.82
C ASP A 333 -30.47 13.32 9.69
N ALA A 334 -29.92 12.91 8.55
CA ALA A 334 -29.48 11.53 8.37
C ALA A 334 -28.17 11.24 9.12
N HIS A 335 -27.97 9.98 9.50
CA HIS A 335 -26.75 9.50 10.14
C HIS A 335 -25.71 9.07 9.09
N VAL A 336 -26.17 8.56 7.95
CA VAL A 336 -25.29 8.11 6.86
C VAL A 336 -25.85 8.61 5.53
N TYR A 337 -24.97 9.19 4.71
CA TYR A 337 -25.20 9.42 3.27
C TYR A 337 -24.33 8.44 2.51
N PHE A 338 -24.95 7.43 1.92
CA PHE A 338 -24.24 6.35 1.25
C PHE A 338 -24.25 6.58 -0.26
N LEU A 339 -23.09 6.43 -0.90
CA LEU A 339 -22.89 6.52 -2.34
C LEU A 339 -22.15 5.26 -2.79
N ARG A 340 -22.68 4.53 -3.76
CA ARG A 340 -22.00 3.37 -4.34
C ARG A 340 -22.06 3.42 -5.85
N MET A 341 -20.92 3.38 -6.51
CA MET A 341 -20.79 3.54 -7.96
C MET A 341 -21.47 4.84 -8.42
N ILE A 342 -21.16 5.94 -7.73
CA ILE A 342 -21.73 7.26 -8.06
C ILE A 342 -20.62 8.20 -8.48
N ILE A 343 -19.62 8.43 -7.62
CA ILE A 343 -18.63 9.49 -7.84
C ILE A 343 -17.69 9.13 -9.01
N HIS A 344 -17.52 7.85 -9.34
CA HIS A 344 -16.77 7.39 -10.51
C HIS A 344 -17.37 7.77 -11.88
N ASP A 345 -18.67 8.02 -11.97
CA ASP A 345 -19.35 8.43 -13.21
C ASP A 345 -19.14 9.90 -13.55
N TRP A 346 -18.54 10.66 -12.62
CA TRP A 346 -18.45 12.12 -12.73
C TRP A 346 -16.99 12.58 -12.84
N PRO A 347 -16.68 13.45 -13.82
CA PRO A 347 -15.42 14.18 -13.84
C PRO A 347 -15.22 14.95 -12.53
N ASP A 348 -13.97 15.23 -12.16
CA ASP A 348 -13.65 15.84 -10.86
C ASP A 348 -14.41 17.15 -10.59
N ARG A 349 -14.66 17.95 -11.64
CA ARG A 349 -15.47 19.17 -11.53
C ARG A 349 -16.87 18.88 -10.99
N ASP A 350 -17.54 17.89 -11.54
CA ASP A 350 -18.91 17.54 -11.18
C ASP A 350 -18.96 16.75 -9.87
N ALA A 351 -17.99 15.84 -9.66
CA ALA A 351 -17.82 15.13 -8.39
C ALA A 351 -17.68 16.11 -7.22
N ARG A 352 -16.93 17.21 -7.38
CA ARG A 352 -16.85 18.28 -6.36
C ARG A 352 -18.21 18.90 -6.05
N VAL A 353 -19.05 19.16 -7.06
CA VAL A 353 -20.40 19.72 -6.82
C VAL A 353 -21.25 18.77 -5.97
N ILE A 354 -21.25 17.48 -6.31
CA ILE A 354 -21.99 16.45 -5.56
C ILE A 354 -21.50 16.38 -4.12
N LEU A 355 -20.19 16.28 -3.92
CA LEU A 355 -19.57 16.21 -2.61
C LEU A 355 -19.81 17.48 -1.79
N GLN A 356 -19.84 18.65 -2.42
CA GLN A 356 -20.09 19.93 -1.76
C GLN A 356 -21.56 20.09 -1.33
N ASN A 357 -22.51 19.54 -2.09
CA ASN A 357 -23.91 19.47 -1.67
C ASN A 357 -24.11 18.53 -0.47
N LEU A 358 -23.35 17.43 -0.39
CA LEU A 358 -23.38 16.51 0.75
C LEU A 358 -22.63 17.05 1.97
N ARG A 359 -21.56 17.82 1.75
CA ARG A 359 -20.84 18.53 2.82
C ARG A 359 -21.79 19.41 3.63
N ALA A 360 -22.74 20.10 3.00
CA ALA A 360 -23.74 20.90 3.71
C ALA A 360 -24.57 20.07 4.72
N ALA A 361 -24.76 18.77 4.43
CA ALA A 361 -25.43 17.86 5.36
C ALA A 361 -24.53 17.46 6.55
N LEU A 362 -23.23 17.31 6.34
CA LEU A 362 -22.27 17.13 7.45
C LEU A 362 -22.16 18.41 8.32
N GLU A 363 -22.24 19.59 7.72
CA GLU A 363 -22.24 20.86 8.45
C GLU A 363 -23.51 21.01 9.30
N ALA A 364 -24.66 20.60 8.77
CA ALA A 364 -25.93 20.61 9.50
C ALA A 364 -26.00 19.54 10.60
N ASN A 365 -25.36 18.39 10.40
CA ASN A 365 -25.30 17.29 11.37
C ASN A 365 -23.87 16.74 11.49
N PRO A 366 -23.07 17.21 12.46
CA PRO A 366 -21.69 16.75 12.66
C PRO A 366 -21.55 15.26 13.03
N ARG A 367 -22.65 14.62 13.42
CA ARG A 367 -22.69 13.17 13.68
C ARG A 367 -22.96 12.34 12.42
N ALA A 368 -23.34 12.98 11.31
CA ALA A 368 -23.50 12.30 10.04
C ALA A 368 -22.14 11.81 9.50
N ARG A 369 -22.19 10.82 8.63
CA ARG A 369 -21.06 10.33 7.84
C ARG A 369 -21.45 10.27 6.38
N ILE A 370 -20.53 10.62 5.50
CA ILE A 370 -20.63 10.26 4.09
C ILE A 370 -19.84 8.97 3.91
N VAL A 371 -20.43 7.97 3.27
CA VAL A 371 -19.79 6.68 2.98
C VAL A 371 -19.81 6.48 1.47
N ILE A 372 -18.62 6.43 0.87
CA ILE A 372 -18.46 6.26 -0.58
C ILE A 372 -17.87 4.88 -0.84
N MET A 373 -18.51 4.09 -1.69
CA MET A 373 -18.04 2.78 -2.12
C MET A 373 -17.85 2.76 -3.64
N ASP A 374 -16.62 3.03 -4.07
CA ASP A 374 -16.21 3.09 -5.47
C ASP A 374 -14.91 2.29 -5.69
N THR A 375 -14.56 2.01 -6.95
CA THR A 375 -13.31 1.32 -7.30
C THR A 375 -12.10 2.14 -6.85
N ILE A 376 -11.12 1.48 -6.22
CA ILE A 376 -9.82 2.11 -5.91
C ILE A 376 -8.79 1.52 -6.87
N LEU A 377 -8.23 2.36 -7.74
CA LEU A 377 -7.18 1.91 -8.65
C LEU A 377 -5.88 1.61 -7.90
N PRO A 378 -5.30 0.41 -8.08
CA PRO A 378 -4.01 0.07 -7.51
C PRO A 378 -2.88 0.78 -8.28
N PRO A 379 -1.77 1.13 -7.60
CA PRO A 379 -0.57 1.59 -8.29
C PRO A 379 -0.09 0.58 -9.33
N PRO A 380 0.49 1.01 -10.47
CA PRO A 380 0.95 0.09 -11.51
C PRO A 380 1.89 -1.00 -11.00
N GLY A 381 1.59 -2.26 -11.31
CA GLY A 381 2.40 -3.41 -10.90
C GLY A 381 2.29 -3.80 -9.42
N SER A 382 1.39 -3.20 -8.65
CA SER A 382 1.16 -3.55 -7.24
C SER A 382 0.23 -4.76 -7.02
N THR A 383 -0.38 -5.27 -8.09
CA THR A 383 -1.28 -6.44 -8.07
C THR A 383 -0.99 -7.36 -9.27
N THR A 384 -1.68 -8.50 -9.35
CA THR A 384 -1.55 -9.45 -10.46
C THR A 384 -1.93 -8.79 -11.79
N LEU A 385 -1.24 -9.14 -12.88
CA LEU A 385 -1.46 -8.56 -14.21
C LEU A 385 -2.94 -8.55 -14.64
N GLN A 386 -3.62 -9.68 -14.49
CA GLN A 386 -5.02 -9.83 -14.88
C GLN A 386 -5.96 -8.93 -14.06
N HIS A 387 -5.73 -8.84 -12.76
CA HIS A 387 -6.54 -8.00 -11.88
C HIS A 387 -6.35 -6.52 -12.23
N GLU A 388 -5.12 -6.10 -12.50
CA GLU A 388 -4.87 -4.73 -12.96
C GLU A 388 -5.54 -4.46 -14.31
N GLN A 389 -5.42 -5.37 -15.29
CA GLN A 389 -6.09 -5.24 -16.59
C GLN A 389 -7.61 -5.04 -16.46
N GLN A 390 -8.28 -5.81 -15.59
CA GLN A 390 -9.72 -5.67 -15.34
C GLN A 390 -10.09 -4.28 -14.81
N LEU A 391 -9.28 -3.72 -13.91
CA LEU A 391 -9.50 -2.39 -13.35
C LEU A 391 -9.22 -1.28 -14.35
N ARG A 392 -8.18 -1.42 -15.18
CA ARG A 392 -7.87 -0.46 -16.25
C ARG A 392 -8.93 -0.45 -17.34
N VAL A 393 -9.53 -1.60 -17.67
CA VAL A 393 -10.69 -1.66 -18.58
C VAL A 393 -11.85 -0.86 -18.02
N ARG A 394 -12.11 -0.94 -16.71
CA ARG A 394 -13.16 -0.15 -16.06
C ARG A 394 -12.86 1.34 -16.08
N ASP A 395 -11.63 1.73 -15.75
CA ASP A 395 -11.18 3.14 -15.80
C ASP A 395 -11.36 3.73 -17.21
N LEU A 396 -10.94 3.00 -18.24
CA LEU A 396 -11.16 3.38 -19.63
C LEU A 396 -12.65 3.49 -19.98
N MET A 397 -13.50 2.60 -19.47
CA MET A 397 -14.95 2.69 -19.67
C MET A 397 -15.52 3.99 -19.07
N MET A 398 -15.09 4.39 -17.86
CA MET A 398 -15.52 5.65 -17.25
C MET A 398 -15.11 6.86 -18.09
N MET A 399 -13.89 6.81 -18.63
CA MET A 399 -13.37 7.85 -19.53
C MET A 399 -14.14 7.90 -20.86
N GLN A 400 -14.42 6.75 -21.47
CA GLN A 400 -15.06 6.65 -22.77
C GLN A 400 -16.54 7.03 -22.76
N VAL A 401 -17.25 6.70 -21.67
CA VAL A 401 -18.70 6.92 -21.55
C VAL A 401 -19.02 8.28 -20.93
N PHE A 402 -18.22 8.73 -19.95
CA PHE A 402 -18.56 9.89 -19.11
C PHE A 402 -17.50 11.01 -19.12
N ASN A 403 -16.34 10.81 -19.76
CA ASN A 403 -15.13 11.61 -19.51
C ASN A 403 -14.73 11.65 -18.02
N ALA A 404 -15.11 10.60 -17.27
CA ALA A 404 -14.78 10.44 -15.86
C ALA A 404 -13.61 9.47 -15.68
N ARG A 405 -13.38 9.00 -14.45
CA ARG A 405 -12.26 8.11 -14.13
C ARG A 405 -12.51 7.27 -12.89
N GLU A 406 -11.91 6.10 -12.87
CA GLU A 406 -11.63 5.42 -11.61
C GLU A 406 -10.43 6.11 -10.94
N ARG A 407 -10.41 6.16 -9.61
CA ARG A 407 -9.45 7.01 -8.86
C ARG A 407 -8.50 6.17 -8.04
N GLU A 408 -7.21 6.52 -8.09
CA GLU A 408 -6.26 6.05 -7.09
C GLU A 408 -6.56 6.71 -5.73
N LEU A 409 -6.10 6.10 -4.63
CA LEU A 409 -6.36 6.62 -3.28
C LEU A 409 -5.90 8.09 -3.10
N GLU A 410 -4.79 8.49 -3.71
CA GLU A 410 -4.32 9.88 -3.65
C GLU A 410 -5.23 10.84 -4.43
N ASN A 411 -5.86 10.39 -5.52
CA ASN A 411 -6.84 11.21 -6.23
C ASN A 411 -8.11 11.41 -5.40
N TRP A 412 -8.55 10.38 -4.66
CA TRP A 412 -9.64 10.50 -3.70
C TRP A 412 -9.35 11.54 -2.60
N LYS A 413 -8.15 11.50 -2.01
CA LYS A 413 -7.73 12.49 -1.00
C LYS A 413 -7.77 13.92 -1.55
N VAL A 414 -7.24 14.13 -2.76
CA VAL A 414 -7.25 15.46 -3.40
C VAL A 414 -8.69 15.93 -3.64
N LEU A 415 -9.53 15.07 -4.22
CA LEU A 415 -10.93 15.42 -4.53
C LEU A 415 -11.72 15.81 -3.28
N LEU A 416 -11.57 15.05 -2.18
CA LEU A 416 -12.24 15.35 -0.92
C LEU A 416 -11.68 16.62 -0.26
N ASN A 417 -10.35 16.79 -0.32
CA ASN A 417 -9.71 17.97 0.24
C ASN A 417 -10.15 19.27 -0.44
N ASP A 418 -10.34 19.25 -1.76
CA ASP A 418 -10.82 20.40 -2.54
C ASP A 418 -12.18 20.94 -2.06
N VAL A 419 -12.99 20.09 -1.43
CA VAL A 419 -14.32 20.46 -0.90
C VAL A 419 -14.34 20.61 0.61
N GLY A 420 -13.20 20.56 1.29
CA GLY A 420 -13.12 20.71 2.75
C GLY A 420 -13.51 19.46 3.52
N MET A 421 -13.34 18.29 2.92
CA MET A 421 -13.58 16.99 3.55
C MET A 421 -12.31 16.13 3.52
N GLU A 422 -12.25 15.11 4.36
CA GLU A 422 -11.14 14.17 4.39
C GLU A 422 -11.63 12.73 4.62
N ILE A 423 -10.81 11.76 4.22
CA ILE A 423 -11.06 10.35 4.50
C ILE A 423 -10.74 10.10 5.97
N ASP A 424 -11.77 9.78 6.75
CA ASP A 424 -11.64 9.36 8.13
C ASP A 424 -11.14 7.91 8.18
N HIS A 425 -11.85 6.99 7.52
CA HIS A 425 -11.54 5.56 7.50
C HIS A 425 -11.64 4.99 6.08
N LEU A 426 -10.73 4.07 5.75
CA LEU A 426 -10.76 3.32 4.49
C LEU A 426 -10.74 1.81 4.79
N ARG A 427 -11.68 1.07 4.22
CA ARG A 427 -11.70 -0.40 4.26
C ARG A 427 -11.93 -0.95 2.86
N GLN A 428 -11.06 -1.84 2.40
CA GLN A 428 -11.24 -2.58 1.14
C GLN A 428 -11.26 -4.09 1.43
N PRO A 429 -12.35 -4.80 1.14
CA PRO A 429 -12.43 -6.26 1.31
C PRO A 429 -11.48 -7.00 0.37
N ASP A 430 -10.93 -8.13 0.80
CA ASP A 430 -9.87 -8.87 0.07
C ASP A 430 -10.32 -9.36 -1.33
N ASP A 431 -11.60 -9.66 -1.51
CA ASP A 431 -12.19 -10.07 -2.78
C ASP A 431 -13.04 -8.98 -3.46
N SER A 432 -12.96 -7.74 -2.98
CA SER A 432 -13.61 -6.56 -3.56
C SER A 432 -12.60 -5.69 -4.31
N VAL A 433 -13.00 -5.23 -5.49
CA VAL A 433 -12.27 -4.19 -6.22
C VAL A 433 -12.63 -2.77 -5.77
N MET A 434 -13.70 -2.63 -4.99
CA MET A 434 -14.16 -1.36 -4.44
C MET A 434 -13.67 -1.19 -3.00
N GLY A 435 -13.29 0.04 -2.65
CA GLY A 435 -13.03 0.43 -1.28
C GLY A 435 -14.18 1.24 -0.70
N LEU A 436 -14.40 1.10 0.60
CA LEU A 436 -15.37 1.85 1.37
C LEU A 436 -14.65 2.97 2.13
N LEU A 437 -14.96 4.21 1.73
CA LEU A 437 -14.40 5.45 2.25
C LEU A 437 -15.42 6.12 3.19
N THR A 438 -15.12 6.16 4.48
CA THR A 438 -15.88 6.99 5.43
C THR A 438 -15.26 8.38 5.44
N VAL A 439 -16.07 9.40 5.21
CA VAL A 439 -15.65 10.78 4.99
C VAL A 439 -16.21 11.69 6.10
N GLN A 440 -15.38 12.64 6.53
CA GLN A 440 -15.72 13.68 7.52
C GLN A 440 -15.32 15.08 7.03
N LEU A 441 -15.81 16.12 7.70
CA LEU A 441 -15.36 17.49 7.46
C LEU A 441 -13.91 17.66 7.91
N GLN A 442 -13.12 18.44 7.17
CA GLN A 442 -11.78 18.83 7.59
C GLN A 442 -11.85 19.67 8.86
N SER A 443 -10.96 19.38 9.80
CA SER A 443 -10.80 20.20 10.99
C SER A 443 -10.28 21.60 10.60
N PRO A 444 -10.90 22.71 11.06
CA PRO A 444 -10.40 24.04 10.76
C PRO A 444 -9.02 24.27 11.39
N ALA A 445 -8.16 25.03 10.70
CA ALA A 445 -6.91 25.52 11.27
C ALA A 445 -7.20 26.32 12.56
N PRO A 446 -6.37 26.22 13.62
CA PRO A 446 -6.75 26.67 14.95
C PRO A 446 -6.88 28.20 15.05
N GLY A 447 -8.09 28.67 15.36
CA GLY A 447 -8.41 30.04 15.73
C GLY A 447 -9.46 30.08 16.87
N SER A 448 -9.00 30.51 18.06
CA SER A 448 -9.64 30.90 19.34
C SER A 448 -10.94 30.23 19.89
N PRO A 449 -11.08 30.10 21.24
CA PRO A 449 -11.96 29.12 21.90
C PRO A 449 -13.17 29.72 22.67
N SER A 450 -14.35 29.08 22.57
CA SER A 450 -15.52 29.12 23.49
C SER A 450 -16.72 28.49 22.75
N ASP A 451 -17.53 27.52 23.21
CA ASP A 451 -18.00 27.16 24.54
C ASP A 451 -18.40 25.66 24.64
N PHE A 452 -18.47 25.19 25.89
CA PHE A 452 -18.49 23.81 26.37
C PHE A 452 -19.84 23.08 26.27
N VAL A 453 -19.77 21.75 26.11
CA VAL A 453 -20.64 20.80 26.83
C VAL A 453 -19.78 19.65 27.40
N GLN A 454 -19.66 19.59 28.74
CA GLN A 454 -19.16 18.42 29.50
C GLN A 454 -20.29 17.36 29.58
N VAL A 455 -20.09 16.05 29.74
CA VAL A 455 -19.34 15.35 30.79
C VAL A 455 -19.08 13.89 30.38
N LYS A 456 -17.83 13.42 30.52
CA LYS A 456 -17.45 12.37 31.48
C LYS A 456 -16.00 12.60 31.88
N LYS A 457 -15.77 12.93 33.15
CA LYS A 457 -14.45 13.29 33.71
C LYS A 457 -13.43 12.17 33.48
N PRO A 458 -12.31 12.45 32.79
CA PRO A 458 -11.05 11.74 32.98
C PRO A 458 -10.21 12.50 34.03
N ILE A 459 -9.38 11.74 34.73
CA ILE A 459 -8.38 12.25 35.67
C ILE A 459 -7.42 13.18 34.91
N MET A 460 -7.32 14.45 35.34
CA MET A 460 -6.44 15.45 34.71
C MET A 460 -5.13 15.57 35.48
N PRO A 461 -3.98 15.52 34.81
CA PRO A 461 -2.72 15.96 35.41
C PRO A 461 -2.60 17.45 35.66
N ALA A 462 -1.94 17.81 36.78
CA ALA A 462 -1.89 19.15 37.37
C ALA A 462 -1.30 20.23 36.46
N THR A 463 -1.71 21.46 36.82
CA THR A 463 -1.38 22.83 36.35
C THR A 463 -0.40 23.03 35.18
N ASN A 464 -0.72 24.03 34.34
CA ASN A 464 0.05 24.48 33.15
C ASN A 464 1.56 24.75 33.38
N ASP A 465 2.04 24.81 34.62
CA ASP A 465 3.40 25.20 34.98
C ASP A 465 4.42 24.05 34.94
N LYS A 466 3.98 22.77 34.92
CA LYS A 466 4.90 21.62 34.93
C LYS A 466 5.32 21.22 33.50
N PRO A 467 6.56 20.74 33.26
CA PRO A 467 7.01 20.36 31.91
C PRO A 467 6.62 18.93 31.51
N ILE A 468 6.63 18.66 30.21
CA ILE A 468 6.68 17.30 29.65
C ILE A 468 8.11 16.77 29.75
N LEU A 469 8.28 15.55 30.24
CA LEU A 469 9.59 14.92 30.44
C LEU A 469 9.86 13.95 29.30
N ILE A 470 10.91 14.19 28.53
CA ILE A 470 11.34 13.35 27.41
C ILE A 470 12.61 12.60 27.82
N MET A 471 12.54 11.28 27.89
CA MET A 471 13.68 10.42 28.22
C MET A 471 14.36 10.00 26.92
N GLY A 472 15.53 10.56 26.64
CA GLY A 472 16.33 10.30 25.46
C GLY A 472 16.43 11.51 24.54
N ALA A 473 17.66 11.93 24.23
CA ALA A 473 17.99 12.96 23.26
C ALA A 473 18.42 12.35 21.91
N GLY A 474 17.75 11.27 21.51
CA GLY A 474 17.84 10.69 20.16
C GLY A 474 17.06 11.52 19.14
N ILE A 475 17.07 11.11 17.86
CA ILE A 475 16.39 11.83 16.78
C ILE A 475 14.90 12.05 17.12
N SER A 476 14.20 11.01 17.56
CA SER A 476 12.78 11.10 17.84
C SER A 476 12.45 11.96 19.08
N GLY A 477 13.22 11.83 20.16
CA GLY A 477 13.07 12.68 21.34
C GLY A 477 13.34 14.16 21.05
N LEU A 478 14.36 14.47 20.25
CA LEU A 478 14.66 15.84 19.85
C LEU A 478 13.65 16.39 18.83
N CYS A 479 13.13 15.58 17.91
CA CYS A 479 12.02 15.98 17.04
C CYS A 479 10.77 16.34 17.85
N LEU A 480 10.44 15.54 18.88
CA LEU A 480 9.33 15.84 19.79
C LEU A 480 9.60 17.15 20.53
N ALA A 481 10.80 17.34 21.08
CA ALA A 481 11.19 18.56 21.78
C ALA A 481 11.03 19.82 20.90
N GLN A 482 11.52 19.78 19.66
CA GLN A 482 11.37 20.90 18.71
C GLN A 482 9.91 21.16 18.35
N ALA A 483 9.10 20.11 18.21
CA ALA A 483 7.67 20.25 17.97
C ALA A 483 6.94 20.87 19.17
N LEU A 484 7.27 20.46 20.39
CA LEU A 484 6.72 21.08 21.61
C LEU A 484 7.16 22.54 21.75
N ARG A 485 8.42 22.87 21.41
CA ARG A 485 8.92 24.26 21.33
C ARG A 485 8.08 25.10 20.36
N LYS A 486 7.81 24.57 19.16
CA LYS A 486 6.97 25.24 18.14
C LYS A 486 5.57 25.57 18.67
N HIS A 487 5.02 24.72 19.54
CA HIS A 487 3.71 24.91 20.17
C HIS A 487 3.75 25.60 21.53
N SER A 488 4.91 26.13 21.95
CA SER A 488 5.10 26.80 23.24
C SER A 488 4.70 25.92 24.44
N ILE A 489 4.90 24.61 24.36
CA ILE A 489 4.59 23.66 25.44
C ILE A 489 5.87 23.40 26.25
N PRO A 490 5.91 23.70 27.56
CA PRO A 490 7.07 23.42 28.40
C PRO A 490 7.50 21.95 28.39
N PHE A 491 8.78 21.69 28.15
CA PHE A 491 9.36 20.35 28.19
C PHE A 491 10.78 20.36 28.75
N ARG A 492 11.27 19.18 29.13
CA ARG A 492 12.67 18.91 29.49
C ARG A 492 13.11 17.59 28.89
N VAL A 493 14.31 17.56 28.33
CA VAL A 493 14.91 16.36 27.72
C VAL A 493 16.04 15.86 28.61
N PHE A 494 16.05 14.57 28.89
CA PHE A 494 17.06 13.93 29.73
C PHE A 494 17.80 12.87 28.91
N GLU A 495 19.13 12.90 28.92
CA GLU A 495 19.98 11.98 28.17
C GLU A 495 20.97 11.30 29.12
N ARG A 496 21.11 9.98 28.99
CA ARG A 496 22.01 9.18 29.82
C ARG A 496 23.48 9.40 29.46
N ASP A 497 23.75 9.72 28.20
CA ASP A 497 25.10 9.99 27.72
C ASP A 497 25.67 11.26 28.38
N ALA A 498 26.99 11.32 28.55
CA ALA A 498 27.67 12.41 29.29
C ALA A 498 27.72 13.76 28.54
N GLY A 499 27.45 13.73 27.22
CA GLY A 499 27.51 14.89 26.34
C GLY A 499 27.20 14.53 24.89
N ILE A 500 27.13 15.53 24.03
CA ILE A 500 26.70 15.42 22.62
C ILE A 500 27.58 14.44 21.83
N ASP A 501 28.90 14.47 22.06
CA ASP A 501 29.91 13.68 21.35
C ASP A 501 30.17 12.30 21.98
N SER A 502 29.39 11.88 22.98
CA SER A 502 29.62 10.62 23.71
C SER A 502 29.48 9.38 22.83
N ARG A 503 28.78 9.50 21.69
CA ARG A 503 28.64 8.42 20.71
C ARG A 503 29.46 8.75 19.47
N PRO A 504 30.44 7.91 19.10
CA PRO A 504 31.13 8.03 17.80
C PRO A 504 30.20 7.74 16.60
N GLN A 505 28.97 7.30 16.88
CA GLN A 505 28.01 6.73 15.96
C GLN A 505 27.31 7.81 15.09
N GLY A 506 27.83 8.03 13.89
CA GLY A 506 27.21 8.88 12.87
C GLY A 506 26.90 8.11 11.59
N TYR A 507 25.78 7.38 11.54
CA TYR A 507 25.33 6.76 10.29
C TYR A 507 24.46 7.71 9.45
N ARG A 508 24.35 7.42 8.16
CA ARG A 508 23.49 8.15 7.20
C ARG A 508 22.01 7.85 7.45
N LEU A 509 21.15 8.86 7.35
CA LEU A 509 19.70 8.69 7.26
C LEU A 509 19.19 9.03 5.85
N LYS A 510 18.36 8.15 5.29
CA LYS A 510 17.54 8.43 4.10
C LYS A 510 16.10 8.66 4.55
N LEU A 511 15.60 9.88 4.40
CA LEU A 511 14.23 10.22 4.79
C LEU A 511 13.33 10.23 3.55
N ARG A 512 12.22 9.48 3.58
CA ARG A 512 11.20 9.49 2.52
C ARG A 512 10.20 10.63 2.72
N LYS A 513 9.26 10.75 1.79
CA LYS A 513 8.21 11.78 1.77
C LYS A 513 7.48 11.93 3.11
N ASP A 514 7.07 10.84 3.75
CA ASP A 514 6.32 10.91 5.01
C ASP A 514 7.10 11.60 6.14
N ALA A 515 8.38 11.21 6.33
CA ALA A 515 9.24 11.87 7.32
C ALA A 515 9.57 13.30 6.91
N ALA A 516 9.74 13.58 5.61
CA ALA A 516 9.96 14.94 5.12
C ALA A 516 8.78 15.87 5.43
N VAL A 517 7.55 15.41 5.18
CA VAL A 517 6.32 16.14 5.51
C VAL A 517 6.20 16.33 7.02
N ALA A 518 6.40 15.26 7.79
CA ALA A 518 6.34 15.32 9.25
C ALA A 518 7.32 16.36 9.83
N LEU A 519 8.57 16.41 9.33
CA LEU A 519 9.55 17.41 9.76
C LEU A 519 9.15 18.83 9.36
N ALA A 520 8.64 19.03 8.14
CA ALA A 520 8.18 20.34 7.67
C ALA A 520 7.03 20.90 8.54
N GLU A 521 6.11 20.02 8.94
CA GLU A 521 4.97 20.39 9.77
C GLU A 521 5.34 20.61 11.24
N SER A 522 6.29 19.85 11.78
CA SER A 522 6.56 19.84 13.22
C SER A 522 7.75 20.70 13.66
N LEU A 523 8.76 20.93 12.82
CA LEU A 523 9.90 21.75 13.22
C LEU A 523 9.57 23.26 13.17
N PRO A 524 10.17 24.08 14.05
CA PRO A 524 10.22 25.53 13.88
C PRO A 524 10.84 25.91 12.54
N GLY A 525 10.41 27.03 11.95
CA GLY A 525 10.80 27.43 10.60
C GLY A 525 12.32 27.55 10.41
N GLU A 526 13.01 28.13 11.38
CA GLU A 526 14.46 28.29 11.38
C GLU A 526 15.22 26.97 11.48
N VAL A 527 14.69 26.02 12.28
CA VAL A 527 15.27 24.69 12.45
C VAL A 527 15.06 23.85 11.20
N TYR A 528 13.86 23.92 10.60
CA TYR A 528 13.56 23.23 9.34
C TYR A 528 14.42 23.74 8.17
N GLN A 529 14.59 25.07 8.06
CA GLN A 529 15.47 25.65 7.04
C GLN A 529 16.93 25.20 7.21
N THR A 530 17.44 25.19 8.45
CA THR A 530 18.78 24.69 8.76
C THR A 530 18.91 23.21 8.41
N PHE A 531 17.90 22.39 8.75
CA PHE A 531 17.85 20.98 8.36
C PHE A 531 17.92 20.79 6.85
N GLN A 532 17.08 21.50 6.09
CA GLN A 532 17.02 21.36 4.63
C GLN A 532 18.33 21.78 3.96
N THR A 533 18.92 22.89 4.40
CA THR A 533 20.15 23.45 3.80
C THR A 533 21.43 22.72 4.23
N SER A 534 21.39 21.95 5.32
CA SER A 534 22.49 21.09 5.78
C SER A 534 22.48 19.67 5.22
N CYS A 535 21.42 19.27 4.49
CA CYS A 535 21.33 17.94 3.87
C CYS A 535 22.46 17.70 2.86
N ALA A 536 22.92 16.45 2.79
CA ALA A 536 23.88 16.01 1.79
C ALA A 536 23.21 15.83 0.42
N ASN A 537 24.01 15.90 -0.64
CA ASN A 537 23.57 15.68 -2.01
C ASN A 537 22.92 14.30 -2.14
N LEU A 538 21.71 14.28 -2.70
CA LEU A 538 20.97 13.05 -2.90
C LEU A 538 21.26 12.47 -4.29
N ALA A 539 21.89 11.30 -4.33
CA ALA A 539 22.08 10.50 -5.54
C ALA A 539 21.29 9.19 -5.43
N VAL A 540 20.65 8.80 -6.53
CA VAL A 540 19.73 7.68 -6.55
C VAL A 540 20.17 6.61 -7.56
N GLY A 541 20.55 5.44 -7.03
CA GLY A 541 20.95 4.28 -7.80
C GLY A 541 21.57 3.22 -6.89
N GLU A 542 21.99 2.12 -7.50
CA GLU A 542 22.61 1.00 -6.81
C GLU A 542 23.69 0.34 -7.68
N THR A 543 24.79 -0.07 -7.04
CA THR A 543 25.86 -0.85 -7.66
C THR A 543 26.23 -2.03 -6.76
N ASP A 544 26.31 -3.22 -7.33
CA ASP A 544 26.69 -4.45 -6.63
C ASP A 544 28.12 -4.83 -7.03
N PHE A 545 28.99 -5.14 -6.05
CA PHE A 545 30.32 -5.70 -6.31
C PHE A 545 30.44 -7.11 -5.77
N ASN A 546 31.25 -7.92 -6.46
CA ASN A 546 31.76 -9.16 -5.90
C ASN A 546 32.92 -8.82 -4.94
N PRO A 547 32.89 -9.26 -3.66
CA PRO A 547 33.90 -8.90 -2.68
C PRO A 547 35.29 -9.44 -3.01
N PHE A 548 35.40 -10.60 -3.67
CA PHE A 548 36.68 -11.29 -3.91
C PHE A 548 37.36 -10.86 -5.21
N THR A 549 36.58 -10.46 -6.23
CA THR A 549 37.14 -10.02 -7.52
C THR A 549 37.15 -8.51 -7.68
N GLY A 550 36.40 -7.77 -6.87
CA GLY A 550 36.23 -6.32 -7.01
C GLY A 550 35.49 -5.91 -8.29
N LEU A 551 34.91 -6.86 -9.02
CA LEU A 551 34.17 -6.60 -10.27
C LEU A 551 32.72 -6.23 -9.98
N VAL A 552 32.17 -5.37 -10.82
CA VAL A 552 30.74 -5.00 -10.79
C VAL A 552 29.90 -6.19 -11.22
N VAL A 553 28.97 -6.60 -10.36
CA VAL A 553 27.94 -7.62 -10.65
C VAL A 553 26.76 -6.96 -11.36
N ASN A 554 26.19 -5.91 -10.76
CA ASN A 554 25.10 -5.12 -11.35
C ASN A 554 25.35 -3.63 -11.10
N SER A 555 24.83 -2.76 -11.97
CA SER A 555 24.84 -1.31 -11.72
C SER A 555 23.71 -0.63 -12.46
N ARG A 556 22.89 0.16 -11.76
CA ARG A 556 21.67 0.76 -12.32
C ARG A 556 21.37 2.13 -11.70
N SER A 557 21.30 3.16 -12.54
CA SER A 557 20.80 4.48 -12.14
C SER A 557 19.31 4.38 -11.86
N GLY A 558 18.84 4.95 -10.75
CA GLY A 558 17.43 4.83 -10.40
C GLY A 558 16.96 3.38 -10.26
N GLY A 559 17.84 2.42 -9.94
CA GLY A 559 17.45 1.04 -9.61
C GLY A 559 17.90 0.66 -8.19
N GLY A 560 17.46 -0.51 -7.73
CA GLY A 560 17.83 -1.04 -6.40
C GLY A 560 17.00 -0.49 -5.26
N LEU A 561 17.49 -0.64 -4.03
CA LEU A 561 16.84 -0.14 -2.82
C LEU A 561 16.46 1.33 -2.93
N SER A 562 17.08 2.18 -3.75
CA SER A 562 16.71 3.61 -3.84
C SER A 562 16.03 4.01 -5.16
N GLY A 563 15.78 3.09 -6.09
CA GLY A 563 15.41 3.39 -7.47
C GLY A 563 13.94 3.73 -7.78
N LYS A 564 13.58 3.75 -9.08
CA LYS A 564 12.24 3.93 -9.68
C LYS A 564 11.18 2.93 -9.20
N LEU A 565 11.63 1.76 -8.74
CA LEU A 565 10.82 0.70 -8.12
C LEU A 565 11.20 0.50 -6.64
N GLY A 566 12.07 1.37 -6.08
CA GLY A 566 12.69 1.24 -4.75
C GLY A 566 12.29 2.37 -3.79
N LEU A 567 13.07 2.57 -2.73
CA LEU A 567 12.92 3.66 -1.77
C LEU A 567 13.04 5.00 -2.50
N HIS A 568 12.06 5.89 -2.36
CA HIS A 568 12.14 7.26 -2.87
C HIS A 568 12.53 8.22 -1.73
N PRO A 569 13.83 8.41 -1.45
CA PRO A 569 14.27 9.38 -0.45
C PRO A 569 14.00 10.80 -0.94
N SER A 570 13.53 11.66 -0.05
CA SER A 570 13.45 13.11 -0.22
C SER A 570 14.74 13.78 0.27
N TYR A 571 15.36 13.25 1.33
CA TYR A 571 16.57 13.81 1.92
C TYR A 571 17.63 12.74 2.22
N CYS A 572 18.89 13.12 2.04
CA CYS A 572 20.05 12.40 2.56
C CYS A 572 20.67 13.21 3.69
N VAL A 573 20.72 12.64 4.89
CA VAL A 573 20.98 13.39 6.11
C VAL A 573 22.15 12.77 6.86
N ASP A 574 23.12 13.60 7.25
CA ASP A 574 24.13 13.22 8.24
C ASP A 574 23.50 13.31 9.64
N ARG A 575 23.54 12.19 10.38
CA ARG A 575 22.89 12.09 11.69
C ARG A 575 23.46 13.07 12.72
N ALA A 576 24.77 13.33 12.71
CA ALA A 576 25.39 14.22 13.70
C ALA A 576 25.01 15.68 13.41
N ALA A 577 25.07 16.09 12.14
CA ALA A 577 24.61 17.40 11.70
C ALA A 577 23.12 17.60 12.04
N PHE A 578 22.27 16.61 11.73
CA PHE A 578 20.84 16.70 12.02
C PHE A 578 20.54 16.76 13.52
N ARG A 579 21.20 15.93 14.33
CA ARG A 579 21.05 15.97 15.79
C ARG A 579 21.44 17.35 16.34
N THR A 580 22.54 17.93 15.84
CA THR A 580 22.99 19.28 16.21
C THR A 580 21.94 20.33 15.86
N THR A 581 21.39 20.27 14.64
CA THR A 581 20.28 21.14 14.21
C THR A 581 19.07 21.01 15.13
N LEU A 582 18.69 19.79 15.51
CA LEU A 582 17.56 19.53 16.41
C LEU A 582 17.82 19.97 17.86
N MET A 583 19.06 20.17 18.29
CA MET A 583 19.38 20.72 19.62
C MET A 583 19.35 22.25 19.66
N SER A 584 19.37 22.91 18.50
CA SER A 584 19.43 24.37 18.42
C SER A 584 18.21 25.04 19.03
N GLY A 585 18.44 25.93 19.98
CA GLY A 585 17.40 26.70 20.68
C GLY A 585 16.62 25.92 21.74
N ILE A 586 17.09 24.73 22.13
CA ILE A 586 16.51 23.91 23.21
C ILE A 586 17.55 23.44 24.22
N GLU A 587 18.79 23.92 24.13
CA GLU A 587 19.95 23.49 24.93
C GLU A 587 19.68 23.62 26.43
N ASP A 588 19.06 24.71 26.86
CA ASP A 588 18.71 24.99 28.26
C ASP A 588 17.62 24.03 28.81
N CYS A 589 16.86 23.38 27.92
CA CYS A 589 15.86 22.39 28.28
C CYS A 589 16.44 20.97 28.38
N MET A 590 17.74 20.79 28.09
CA MET A 590 18.40 19.49 28.04
C MET A 590 19.30 19.23 29.25
N GLN A 591 19.32 17.98 29.72
CA GLN A 591 20.24 17.54 30.77
C GLN A 591 20.88 16.20 30.41
N PHE A 592 22.22 16.19 30.35
CA PHE A 592 23.04 15.01 30.11
C PHE A 592 23.40 14.30 31.42
N SER A 593 23.95 13.09 31.33
CA SER A 593 24.27 12.21 32.48
C SER A 593 23.05 11.87 33.35
N LYS A 594 21.85 11.84 32.76
CA LYS A 594 20.57 11.55 33.43
C LYS A 594 20.00 10.23 32.95
N GLU A 595 20.46 9.14 33.57
CA GLU A 595 19.95 7.79 33.34
C GLU A 595 18.72 7.54 34.24
N LEU A 596 17.55 7.33 33.62
CA LEU A 596 16.31 7.02 34.32
C LEU A 596 16.40 5.63 34.97
N THR A 597 16.07 5.53 36.26
CA THR A 597 16.03 4.24 36.98
C THR A 597 14.61 3.76 37.24
N SER A 598 13.69 4.69 37.51
CA SER A 598 12.26 4.42 37.72
C SER A 598 11.44 5.70 37.53
N TYR A 599 10.12 5.56 37.47
CA TYR A 599 9.19 6.69 37.58
C TYR A 599 7.98 6.29 38.44
N LYS A 600 7.25 7.29 38.94
CA LYS A 600 5.99 7.12 39.66
C LYS A 600 4.96 8.10 39.12
N THR A 601 3.75 7.60 38.90
CA THR A 601 2.59 8.42 38.56
C THR A 601 1.76 8.65 39.82
N ASP A 602 1.31 9.87 40.01
CA ASP A 602 0.38 10.27 41.07
C ASP A 602 -0.89 10.76 40.38
N ASP A 603 -1.89 9.89 40.22
CA ASP A 603 -3.12 10.19 39.48
C ASP A 603 -3.93 11.33 40.13
N ASP A 604 -3.88 11.45 41.46
CA ASP A 604 -4.63 12.46 42.22
C ASP A 604 -4.09 13.87 41.98
N ARG A 605 -2.76 13.99 41.92
CA ARG A 605 -2.09 15.23 41.52
C ARG A 605 -1.91 15.31 40.01
N GLY A 606 -2.20 14.25 39.25
CA GLY A 606 -1.64 13.92 37.95
C GLY A 606 -0.28 14.55 37.70
N VAL A 607 0.70 14.07 38.44
CA VAL A 607 2.11 14.39 38.27
C VAL A 607 2.84 13.09 38.06
N VAL A 608 3.81 13.11 37.13
CA VAL A 608 4.78 12.04 36.97
C VAL A 608 6.12 12.47 37.55
N THR A 609 6.66 11.67 38.46
CA THR A 609 7.99 11.89 39.07
C THR A 609 8.96 10.86 38.50
N VAL A 610 10.04 11.32 37.88
CA VAL A 610 11.14 10.47 37.41
C VAL A 610 12.28 10.47 38.41
N MET A 611 12.96 9.34 38.58
CA MET A 611 14.14 9.18 39.43
C MET A 611 15.34 8.74 38.59
N PHE A 612 16.48 9.37 38.82
CA PHE A 612 17.71 9.13 38.08
C PHE A 612 18.73 8.38 38.91
N LYS A 613 19.69 7.75 38.23
CA LYS A 613 20.77 6.96 38.83
C LYS A 613 21.69 7.77 39.75
N ASP A 614 21.82 9.06 39.52
CA ASP A 614 22.58 9.98 40.38
C ASP A 614 21.82 10.39 41.65
N GLY A 615 20.63 9.84 41.89
CA GLY A 615 19.76 10.16 43.01
C GLY A 615 18.86 11.38 42.78
N GLY A 616 19.01 12.09 41.66
CA GLY A 616 18.14 13.22 41.32
C GLY A 616 16.71 12.78 40.98
N SER A 617 15.74 13.67 41.21
CA SER A 617 14.34 13.46 40.81
C SER A 617 13.74 14.71 40.18
N VAL A 618 12.84 14.52 39.22
CA VAL A 618 12.12 15.63 38.56
C VAL A 618 10.64 15.29 38.43
N GLU A 619 9.79 16.26 38.75
CA GLU A 619 8.35 16.18 38.47
C GLU A 619 8.01 16.82 37.11
N GLY A 620 7.05 16.22 36.42
CA GLY A 620 6.43 16.74 35.20
C GLY A 620 4.97 16.33 35.11
N ARG A 621 4.29 16.76 34.04
CA ARG A 621 2.88 16.42 33.79
C ARG A 621 2.67 15.23 32.87
N PHE A 622 3.69 14.90 32.07
CA PHE A 622 3.64 13.81 31.11
C PHE A 622 5.06 13.29 30.86
N LEU A 623 5.21 11.97 30.69
CA LEU A 623 6.47 11.28 30.50
C LEU A 623 6.49 10.58 29.13
N VAL A 624 7.55 10.78 28.36
CA VAL A 624 7.74 10.10 27.08
C VAL A 624 9.03 9.30 27.12
N GLY A 625 8.93 7.98 26.98
CA GLY A 625 10.08 7.11 26.78
C GLY A 625 10.54 7.12 25.32
N ALA A 626 11.72 7.69 25.07
CA ALA A 626 12.41 7.75 23.78
C ALA A 626 13.89 7.33 23.89
N ASP A 627 14.22 6.55 24.94
CA ASP A 627 15.58 6.18 25.40
C ASP A 627 16.07 4.82 24.86
N GLY A 628 15.34 4.28 23.88
CA GLY A 628 15.73 3.14 23.06
C GLY A 628 15.58 1.78 23.74
N LEU A 629 16.46 0.84 23.38
CA LEU A 629 16.34 -0.58 23.75
C LEU A 629 16.22 -0.86 25.24
N HIS A 630 16.76 -0.02 26.12
CA HIS A 630 16.72 -0.25 27.56
C HIS A 630 15.67 0.62 28.29
N SER A 631 14.67 1.10 27.56
CA SER A 631 13.64 1.99 28.11
C SER A 631 12.98 1.45 29.37
N VAL A 632 13.15 2.17 30.48
CA VAL A 632 12.48 1.87 31.74
C VAL A 632 10.97 2.00 31.58
N VAL A 633 10.53 3.04 30.87
CA VAL A 633 9.11 3.31 30.60
C VAL A 633 8.46 2.15 29.84
N ARG A 634 9.17 1.53 28.88
CA ARG A 634 8.64 0.36 28.16
C ARG A 634 8.45 -0.83 29.08
N ARG A 635 9.42 -1.12 29.95
CA ARG A 635 9.34 -2.27 30.86
C ARG A 635 8.12 -2.18 31.78
N ASP A 636 7.78 -0.97 32.21
CA ASP A 636 6.68 -0.74 33.13
C ASP A 636 5.32 -0.68 32.41
N LEU A 637 5.22 0.02 31.26
CA LEU A 637 3.96 0.14 30.50
C LEU A 637 3.61 -1.12 29.68
N VAL A 638 4.60 -1.82 29.14
CA VAL A 638 4.41 -2.90 28.16
C VAL A 638 5.12 -4.17 28.61
N THR A 639 4.60 -4.76 29.70
CA THR A 639 5.22 -5.92 30.38
C THR A 639 5.30 -7.18 29.52
N ASN A 640 4.45 -7.31 28.50
CA ASN A 640 4.40 -8.43 27.56
C ASN A 640 5.13 -8.15 26.23
N HIS A 641 5.95 -7.11 26.17
CA HIS A 641 6.67 -6.73 24.94
C HIS A 641 7.62 -7.83 24.45
N LYS A 642 7.70 -8.00 23.13
CA LYS A 642 8.51 -9.02 22.47
C LYS A 642 9.58 -8.37 21.58
N ILE A 643 10.79 -8.23 22.12
CA ILE A 643 11.99 -7.90 21.35
C ILE A 643 12.73 -9.19 21.02
N LYS A 644 13.14 -9.33 19.76
CA LYS A 644 13.84 -10.48 19.21
C LYS A 644 15.29 -10.12 18.92
N ASP A 645 16.19 -11.02 19.30
CA ASP A 645 17.59 -10.98 18.85
C ASP A 645 17.68 -11.67 17.50
N THR A 646 18.07 -10.92 16.46
CA THR A 646 18.10 -11.47 15.09
C THR A 646 19.24 -12.45 14.86
N GLY A 647 20.18 -12.58 15.81
CA GLY A 647 21.42 -13.34 15.65
C GLY A 647 22.49 -12.59 14.85
N ALA A 648 22.20 -11.39 14.35
CA ALA A 648 23.13 -10.59 13.56
C ALA A 648 23.86 -9.53 14.38
N ALA A 649 25.00 -9.10 13.86
CA ALA A 649 25.73 -7.93 14.30
C ALA A 649 26.01 -7.01 13.11
N CYS A 650 26.24 -5.73 13.41
CA CYS A 650 26.55 -4.71 12.42
C CYS A 650 27.69 -3.83 12.93
N ILE A 651 28.71 -3.60 12.10
CA ILE A 651 29.69 -2.53 12.33
C ILE A 651 29.36 -1.37 11.40
N TYR A 652 29.07 -0.21 11.97
CA TYR A 652 29.02 1.05 11.23
C TYR A 652 30.39 1.71 11.22
N GLY A 653 30.71 2.43 10.14
CA GLY A 653 31.88 3.28 10.11
C GLY A 653 31.83 4.36 9.03
N LYS A 654 32.87 5.19 9.03
CA LYS A 654 33.08 6.26 8.05
C LYS A 654 34.50 6.19 7.51
N THR A 655 34.64 6.51 6.23
CA THR A 655 35.94 6.61 5.56
C THR A 655 35.99 7.92 4.82
N LEU A 656 37.00 8.75 5.06
CA LEU A 656 37.16 10.01 4.33
C LEU A 656 37.42 9.72 2.84
N MET A 657 36.87 10.56 1.95
CA MET A 657 37.18 10.48 0.51
C MET A 657 38.56 11.09 0.22
N SER A 658 39.61 10.47 0.74
CA SER A 658 41.00 10.88 0.49
C SER A 658 41.44 10.52 -0.94
N PRO A 659 42.51 11.14 -1.47
CA PRO A 659 43.06 10.77 -2.77
C PRO A 659 43.34 9.26 -2.90
N ASP A 660 43.88 8.62 -1.85
CA ASP A 660 44.17 7.17 -1.84
C ASP A 660 42.90 6.33 -2.00
N VAL A 661 41.82 6.67 -1.27
CA VAL A 661 40.54 5.95 -1.39
C VAL A 661 39.91 6.17 -2.76
N LEU A 662 39.99 7.39 -3.31
CA LEU A 662 39.44 7.72 -4.62
C LEU A 662 40.21 7.06 -5.77
N GLU A 663 41.51 6.80 -5.59
CA GLU A 663 42.34 6.08 -6.57
C GLU A 663 42.12 4.56 -6.51
N ARG A 664 41.99 3.99 -5.30
CA ARG A 664 41.90 2.54 -5.09
C ARG A 664 40.47 1.97 -5.19
N PHE A 665 39.47 2.71 -4.73
CA PHE A 665 38.08 2.21 -4.71
C PHE A 665 37.41 2.42 -6.09
N PRO A 666 36.66 1.43 -6.61
CA PRO A 666 36.10 1.54 -7.96
C PRO A 666 35.17 2.76 -8.15
N GLU A 667 35.40 3.54 -9.20
CA GLU A 667 34.64 4.77 -9.51
C GLU A 667 33.12 4.55 -9.55
N LYS A 668 32.65 3.40 -10.06
CA LYS A 668 31.22 3.07 -10.10
C LYS A 668 30.59 2.98 -8.70
N GLY A 669 31.33 2.53 -7.69
CA GLY A 669 30.86 2.48 -6.30
C GLY A 669 30.77 3.86 -5.63
N MET A 670 31.37 4.89 -6.22
CA MET A 670 31.37 6.26 -5.70
C MET A 670 30.14 7.08 -6.14
N ARG A 671 29.23 6.52 -6.93
CA ARG A 671 28.09 7.26 -7.51
C ARG A 671 26.90 7.36 -6.56
N TRP A 672 26.60 6.29 -5.82
CA TRP A 672 25.39 6.12 -5.00
C TRP A 672 25.57 4.92 -4.07
N MET A 673 24.48 4.41 -3.49
CA MET A 673 24.50 3.23 -2.64
C MET A 673 25.13 2.03 -3.35
N THR A 674 26.00 1.32 -2.65
CA THR A 674 26.72 0.18 -3.17
C THR A 674 26.61 -0.97 -2.18
N ILE A 675 26.44 -2.18 -2.71
CA ILE A 675 26.30 -3.41 -1.95
C ILE A 675 27.45 -4.33 -2.33
N VAL A 676 28.14 -4.87 -1.33
CA VAL A 676 29.12 -5.93 -1.50
C VAL A 676 28.73 -7.07 -0.57
N SER A 677 28.28 -8.18 -1.12
CA SER A 677 27.84 -9.35 -0.33
C SER A 677 28.70 -10.54 -0.73
N ASP A 678 29.27 -11.24 0.25
CA ASP A 678 29.95 -12.50 -0.01
C ASP A 678 28.94 -13.64 -0.24
N GLN A 679 29.45 -14.80 -0.66
CA GLN A 679 28.62 -15.99 -0.86
C GLN A 679 28.97 -17.03 0.19
N THR A 680 27.96 -17.48 0.93
CA THR A 680 28.11 -18.63 1.82
C THR A 680 28.15 -19.91 0.98
N PRO A 681 29.19 -20.76 1.10
CA PRO A 681 29.22 -22.06 0.45
C PRO A 681 28.00 -22.91 0.83
N MET A 682 27.34 -23.53 -0.16
CA MET A 682 26.09 -24.28 0.01
C MET A 682 26.12 -25.26 1.20
N LEU A 683 27.21 -26.01 1.36
CA LEU A 683 27.38 -26.97 2.46
C LEU A 683 27.40 -26.30 3.85
N GLN A 684 28.01 -25.13 3.99
CA GLN A 684 28.05 -24.40 5.27
C GLN A 684 26.68 -23.80 5.62
N SER A 685 25.97 -23.27 4.61
CA SER A 685 24.60 -22.78 4.79
C SER A 685 23.66 -23.92 5.23
N CYS A 686 23.76 -25.11 4.62
CA CYS A 686 22.90 -26.25 4.97
C CYS A 686 23.23 -26.92 6.30
N ILE A 687 24.51 -26.97 6.72
CA ILE A 687 24.94 -27.77 7.88
C ILE A 687 24.96 -26.95 9.18
N ILE A 688 25.36 -25.68 9.12
CA ILE A 688 25.55 -24.84 10.32
C ILE A 688 24.75 -23.53 10.28
N GLY A 689 23.90 -23.33 9.26
CA GLY A 689 23.04 -22.14 9.16
C GLY A 689 23.81 -20.84 8.96
N ASP A 690 24.96 -20.90 8.27
CA ASP A 690 25.79 -19.73 7.99
C ASP A 690 25.09 -18.78 6.99
N ALA A 691 25.34 -17.47 7.13
CA ALA A 691 24.71 -16.42 6.32
C ALA A 691 25.79 -15.43 5.81
N PRO A 692 25.53 -14.71 4.70
CA PRO A 692 26.56 -13.88 4.09
C PRO A 692 26.93 -12.67 4.97
N VAL A 693 28.17 -12.22 4.83
CA VAL A 693 28.60 -10.91 5.30
C VAL A 693 28.40 -9.91 4.17
N THR A 694 27.63 -8.86 4.46
CA THR A 694 27.26 -7.82 3.50
C THR A 694 27.77 -6.47 3.96
N LEU A 695 28.56 -5.80 3.13
CA LEU A 695 28.95 -4.40 3.25
C LEU A 695 28.01 -3.53 2.42
N LEU A 696 27.25 -2.67 3.11
CA LEU A 696 26.55 -1.55 2.50
C LEU A 696 27.43 -0.32 2.59
N LEU A 697 27.61 0.40 1.49
CA LEU A 697 28.37 1.64 1.47
C LEU A 697 27.65 2.72 0.67
N GLU A 698 27.80 3.96 1.10
CA GLU A 698 27.21 5.10 0.40
C GLU A 698 28.05 6.37 0.55
N PRO A 699 28.44 7.00 -0.57
CA PRO A 699 29.11 8.30 -0.58
C PRO A 699 28.21 9.42 -0.05
N ILE A 700 28.72 10.23 0.88
CA ILE A 700 28.08 11.41 1.44
C ILE A 700 28.86 12.64 1.00
N ARG A 701 28.21 13.52 0.25
CA ARG A 701 28.81 14.74 -0.29
C ARG A 701 27.96 15.95 0.04
N PHE A 702 28.58 17.05 0.42
CA PHE A 702 27.88 18.29 0.71
C PHE A 702 28.14 19.33 -0.37
N SER A 703 27.09 20.06 -0.77
CA SER A 703 27.24 21.16 -1.72
C SER A 703 28.09 22.29 -1.13
N GLN A 704 28.73 23.07 -2.00
CA GLN A 704 29.49 24.26 -1.57
C GLN A 704 28.58 25.28 -0.86
N VAL A 705 27.32 25.39 -1.28
CA VAL A 705 26.30 26.23 -0.64
C VAL A 705 26.05 25.77 0.80
N SER A 706 25.79 24.48 1.00
CA SER A 706 25.60 23.91 2.35
C SER A 706 26.81 24.14 3.25
N ARG A 707 28.03 23.94 2.72
CA ARG A 707 29.29 24.18 3.47
C ARG A 707 29.53 25.65 3.81
N SER A 708 29.07 26.58 2.97
CA SER A 708 29.19 28.01 3.25
C SER A 708 28.25 28.49 4.36
N GLN A 709 27.17 27.73 4.62
CA GLN A 709 26.14 28.08 5.59
C GLN A 709 26.30 27.32 6.91
N HIS A 710 26.88 26.12 6.88
CA HIS A 710 26.89 25.18 8.01
C HIS A 710 28.26 24.54 8.22
N GLN A 711 28.58 24.26 9.49
CA GLN A 711 29.75 23.46 9.83
C GLN A 711 29.46 21.97 9.61
N LEU A 712 29.75 21.49 8.41
CA LEU A 712 29.49 20.11 7.97
C LEU A 712 30.78 19.28 7.90
N PRO A 713 30.73 17.96 8.15
CA PRO A 713 31.91 17.10 8.03
C PRO A 713 32.49 17.10 6.61
N ALA A 714 33.76 16.71 6.46
CA ALA A 714 34.36 16.47 5.15
C ALA A 714 33.58 15.37 4.38
N ASP A 715 33.66 15.35 3.05
CA ASP A 715 32.99 14.31 2.25
C ASP A 715 33.55 12.93 2.63
N TYR A 716 32.65 11.96 2.85
CA TYR A 716 33.00 10.65 3.39
C TYR A 716 32.14 9.54 2.80
N ILE A 717 32.61 8.31 2.86
CA ILE A 717 31.86 7.10 2.55
C ILE A 717 31.33 6.56 3.88
N TYR A 718 30.01 6.55 4.02
CA TYR A 718 29.36 5.80 5.09
C TYR A 718 29.38 4.32 4.73
N TRP A 719 29.62 3.45 5.69
CA TRP A 719 29.47 2.01 5.48
C TRP A 719 28.93 1.27 6.70
N ALA A 720 28.28 0.13 6.43
CA ALA A 720 27.74 -0.79 7.40
C ALA A 720 28.08 -2.22 6.97
N LEU A 721 28.86 -2.94 7.79
CA LEU A 721 29.20 -4.33 7.59
C LEU A 721 28.30 -5.19 8.48
N ILE A 722 27.45 -6.01 7.87
CA ILE A 722 26.38 -6.75 8.55
C ILE A 722 26.53 -8.24 8.27
N GLY A 723 26.32 -9.07 9.28
CA GLY A 723 26.29 -10.53 9.12
C GLY A 723 25.99 -11.26 10.44
N PRO A 724 26.12 -12.60 10.48
CA PRO A 724 25.94 -13.39 11.69
C PRO A 724 26.91 -12.95 12.78
N GLU A 725 26.45 -12.78 14.01
CA GLU A 725 27.33 -12.28 15.09
C GLU A 725 28.50 -13.18 15.42
N ALA A 726 28.41 -14.48 15.14
CA ALA A 726 29.55 -15.38 15.26
C ALA A 726 30.77 -14.94 14.41
N ARG A 727 30.55 -14.23 13.29
CA ARG A 727 31.60 -13.63 12.45
C ARG A 727 32.18 -12.35 13.04
N PHE A 728 31.50 -11.75 14.00
CA PHE A 728 31.88 -10.50 14.67
C PHE A 728 32.51 -10.78 16.05
N ARG A 729 33.16 -11.94 16.21
CA ARG A 729 33.93 -12.34 17.38
C ARG A 729 35.41 -12.50 17.02
N LEU A 730 36.27 -12.27 18.00
CA LEU A 730 37.71 -12.52 17.88
C LEU A 730 38.04 -13.85 18.54
N ASP A 731 39.04 -14.56 18.01
CA ASP A 731 39.45 -15.86 18.52
C ASP A 731 39.77 -15.80 20.03
N GLY A 732 39.03 -16.58 20.83
CA GLY A 732 39.20 -16.69 22.29
C GLY A 732 38.24 -15.86 23.14
N GLU A 733 37.32 -15.07 22.57
CA GLU A 733 36.36 -14.26 23.33
C GLU A 733 34.92 -14.79 23.27
N ALA A 734 34.25 -14.81 24.43
CA ALA A 734 32.99 -15.56 24.62
C ALA A 734 31.71 -14.86 24.12
N SER A 735 31.72 -13.57 23.77
CA SER A 735 30.51 -12.84 23.31
C SER A 735 30.83 -11.40 22.91
N THR A 736 30.14 -10.86 21.89
CA THR A 736 30.13 -9.41 21.59
C THR A 736 29.63 -8.53 22.75
N SER A 737 29.04 -9.11 23.80
CA SER A 737 28.52 -8.40 24.99
C SER A 737 29.59 -7.99 26.02
N LYS A 738 30.87 -8.32 25.83
CA LYS A 738 31.98 -7.94 26.75
C LYS A 738 32.76 -6.68 26.34
N VAL A 739 32.25 -5.86 25.43
CA VAL A 739 32.81 -4.51 25.18
C VAL A 739 32.43 -3.52 26.31
N SER A 740 31.57 -3.92 27.25
CA SER A 740 31.03 -3.09 28.34
C SER A 740 32.03 -2.64 29.42
N SER A 741 33.25 -3.18 29.45
CA SER A 741 34.32 -2.74 30.37
C SER A 741 35.38 -1.84 29.71
N SER A 742 35.24 -1.55 28.42
CA SER A 742 36.20 -0.74 27.65
C SER A 742 35.72 0.70 27.50
N THR A 743 36.66 1.64 27.40
CA THR A 743 36.33 3.04 27.06
C THR A 743 35.73 3.11 25.64
N SER A 744 34.87 4.08 25.35
CA SER A 744 34.24 4.23 24.02
C SER A 744 35.24 4.26 22.86
N ALA A 745 36.44 4.81 23.10
CA ALA A 745 37.53 4.83 22.12
C ALA A 745 38.15 3.45 21.86
N GLN A 746 38.29 2.60 22.90
CA GLN A 746 38.76 1.23 22.76
C GLN A 746 37.73 0.38 22.00
N ALA A 747 36.45 0.52 22.33
CA ALA A 747 35.36 -0.15 21.63
C ALA A 747 35.34 0.17 20.12
N ALA A 748 35.55 1.44 19.75
CA ALA A 748 35.62 1.87 18.37
C ALA A 748 36.84 1.27 17.64
N THR A 749 38.00 1.29 18.29
CA THR A 749 39.24 0.70 17.74
C THR A 749 39.08 -0.81 17.51
N GLU A 750 38.44 -1.53 18.42
CA GLU A 750 38.19 -2.97 18.26
C GLU A 750 37.20 -3.26 17.14
N ALA A 751 36.12 -2.47 17.03
CA ALA A 751 35.18 -2.59 15.92
C ALA A 751 35.87 -2.35 14.55
N ALA A 752 36.79 -1.39 14.48
CA ALA A 752 37.59 -1.14 13.28
C ALA A 752 38.55 -2.30 12.96
N ARG A 753 39.19 -2.89 13.98
CA ARG A 753 40.06 -4.06 13.80
C ARG A 753 39.28 -5.27 13.32
N LEU A 754 38.09 -5.48 13.87
CA LEU A 754 37.20 -6.57 13.51
C LEU A 754 36.70 -6.45 12.07
N SER A 755 36.35 -5.24 11.59
CA SER A 755 35.96 -5.05 10.19
C SER A 755 37.08 -5.46 9.22
N LEU A 756 38.33 -5.09 9.52
CA LEU A 756 39.51 -5.49 8.74
C LEU A 756 39.76 -7.00 8.77
N SER A 757 39.55 -7.63 9.92
CA SER A 757 39.71 -9.08 10.09
C SER A 757 38.67 -9.86 9.28
N ILE A 758 37.40 -9.44 9.33
CA ILE A 758 36.30 -10.09 8.61
C ILE A 758 36.52 -10.02 7.09
N THR A 759 37.02 -8.88 6.60
CA THR A 759 37.21 -8.65 5.16
C THR A 759 38.64 -8.98 4.69
N GLN A 760 39.39 -9.82 5.41
CA GLN A 760 40.81 -10.02 5.10
C GLN A 760 41.06 -10.60 3.69
N GLU A 761 40.16 -11.47 3.22
CA GLU A 761 40.19 -12.13 1.90
C GLU A 761 39.52 -11.30 0.80
N TRP A 762 38.94 -10.15 1.13
CA TRP A 762 38.27 -9.31 0.14
C TRP A 762 39.29 -8.59 -0.75
N HIS A 763 38.88 -8.34 -1.99
CA HIS A 763 39.71 -7.70 -3.00
C HIS A 763 40.27 -6.35 -2.49
N PRO A 764 41.57 -6.05 -2.69
CA PRO A 764 42.21 -4.85 -2.15
C PRO A 764 41.54 -3.52 -2.54
N SER A 765 40.83 -3.49 -3.68
CA SER A 765 40.07 -2.30 -4.10
C SER A 765 38.84 -2.07 -3.23
N ILE A 766 38.07 -3.11 -2.88
CA ILE A 766 36.89 -3.00 -2.01
C ILE A 766 37.33 -2.74 -0.58
N ARG A 767 38.34 -3.50 -0.11
CA ARG A 767 38.88 -3.40 1.24
C ARG A 767 39.49 -2.03 1.55
N SER A 768 39.94 -1.29 0.53
CA SER A 768 40.52 0.06 0.69
C SER A 768 39.64 1.02 1.50
N VAL A 769 38.31 0.89 1.44
CA VAL A 769 37.38 1.70 2.24
C VAL A 769 37.55 1.41 3.73
N LEU A 770 37.75 0.14 4.11
CA LEU A 770 37.94 -0.27 5.50
C LEU A 770 39.38 -0.01 5.96
N ASP A 771 40.38 -0.17 5.09
CA ASP A 771 41.79 0.14 5.41
C ASP A 771 41.98 1.61 5.82
N GLN A 772 41.22 2.52 5.19
CA GLN A 772 41.30 3.97 5.39
C GLN A 772 40.20 4.53 6.31
N GLN A 773 39.47 3.67 7.04
CA GLN A 773 38.38 4.08 7.92
C GLN A 773 38.86 4.99 9.06
N ASP A 774 37.98 5.89 9.54
CA ASP A 774 38.20 6.58 10.81
C ASP A 774 37.91 5.60 11.95
N THR A 775 38.97 5.02 12.52
CA THR A 775 38.89 4.01 13.57
C THR A 775 38.19 4.48 14.83
N ARG A 776 38.09 5.80 15.05
CA ARG A 776 37.38 6.40 16.18
C ARG A 776 35.86 6.40 15.97
N GLN A 777 35.39 6.21 14.74
CA GLN A 777 33.97 6.26 14.35
C GLN A 777 33.37 4.89 14.04
N ALA A 778 34.13 3.81 14.17
CA ALA A 778 33.60 2.46 14.04
C ALA A 778 32.73 2.11 15.25
N THR A 779 31.59 1.45 15.03
CA THR A 779 30.74 1.00 16.15
C THR A 779 30.06 -0.32 15.83
N LEU A 780 30.35 -1.32 16.65
CA LEU A 780 29.70 -2.62 16.64
C LEU A 780 28.37 -2.55 17.41
N VAL A 781 27.29 -3.03 16.81
CA VAL A 781 25.98 -3.16 17.45
C VAL A 781 25.38 -4.54 17.21
N ARG A 782 24.63 -5.01 18.21
CA ARG A 782 23.71 -6.14 18.07
C ARG A 782 22.47 -5.68 17.29
N VAL A 783 22.04 -6.47 16.30
CA VAL A 783 20.82 -6.17 15.54
C VAL A 783 19.63 -6.84 16.23
N VAL A 784 18.73 -6.03 16.77
CA VAL A 784 17.50 -6.48 17.43
C VAL A 784 16.29 -5.86 16.76
N SER A 785 15.14 -6.52 16.88
CA SER A 785 13.89 -6.03 16.30
C SER A 785 12.70 -6.42 17.17
N SER A 786 11.69 -5.56 17.25
CA SER A 786 10.35 -5.95 17.66
C SER A 786 9.71 -6.89 16.63
N VAL A 787 8.73 -7.65 17.08
CA VAL A 787 7.82 -8.38 16.18
C VAL A 787 6.79 -7.43 15.53
N PRO A 788 6.25 -7.75 14.34
CA PRO A 788 5.29 -6.88 13.64
C PRO A 788 4.08 -6.46 14.50
N ASP A 789 3.55 -7.40 15.26
CA ASP A 789 2.40 -7.17 16.13
C ASP A 789 2.87 -6.75 17.53
N VAL A 790 3.30 -5.49 17.64
CA VAL A 790 3.63 -4.87 18.92
C VAL A 790 2.38 -4.93 19.83
N PRO A 791 2.47 -5.48 21.06
CA PRO A 791 1.31 -5.65 21.92
C PRO A 791 0.66 -4.30 22.24
N SER A 792 -0.66 -4.28 22.40
CA SER A 792 -1.34 -3.17 23.06
C SER A 792 -1.04 -3.16 24.56
N TRP A 793 -1.10 -1.98 25.15
CA TRP A 793 -1.12 -1.79 26.60
C TRP A 793 -2.24 -0.79 26.96
N PRO A 794 -2.68 -0.75 28.23
CA PRO A 794 -3.63 0.25 28.68
C PRO A 794 -3.06 1.67 28.49
N PRO A 795 -3.74 2.56 27.75
CA PRO A 795 -3.27 3.92 27.56
C PRO A 795 -3.19 4.69 28.89
N SER A 796 -2.18 5.54 29.04
CA SER A 796 -1.99 6.37 30.22
C SER A 796 -2.09 7.85 29.86
N ALA A 797 -2.74 8.63 30.72
CA ALA A 797 -2.78 10.09 30.61
C ALA A 797 -1.46 10.76 31.07
N MET A 798 -0.47 9.98 31.54
CA MET A 798 0.77 10.52 32.11
C MET A 798 2.04 9.93 31.51
N ALA A 799 1.97 8.84 30.75
CA ALA A 799 3.16 8.23 30.16
C ALA A 799 2.86 7.55 28.81
N THR A 800 3.81 7.64 27.87
CA THR A 800 3.78 6.86 26.62
C THR A 800 5.20 6.64 26.07
N LEU A 801 5.31 5.99 24.91
CA LEU A 801 6.55 5.57 24.27
C LEU A 801 6.58 5.98 22.79
N LEU A 802 7.78 6.13 22.23
CA LEU A 802 7.95 6.32 20.79
C LEU A 802 9.31 5.81 20.27
N GLY A 803 9.39 5.55 18.96
CA GLY A 803 10.62 5.13 18.30
C GLY A 803 11.18 3.81 18.83
N ASP A 804 12.52 3.70 18.85
CA ASP A 804 13.23 2.50 19.31
C ASP A 804 12.98 2.13 20.78
N ALA A 805 12.34 3.01 21.57
CA ALA A 805 11.91 2.68 22.92
C ALA A 805 10.79 1.62 22.91
N ILE A 806 10.02 1.49 21.83
CA ILE A 806 8.87 0.58 21.72
C ILE A 806 8.91 -0.30 20.47
N HIS A 807 9.46 0.16 19.34
CA HIS A 807 9.55 -0.64 18.12
C HIS A 807 10.93 -0.59 17.47
N PRO A 808 12.00 -0.97 18.21
CA PRO A 808 13.31 -1.13 17.58
C PRO A 808 13.20 -2.09 16.39
N MET A 809 13.97 -1.84 15.34
CA MET A 809 13.95 -2.67 14.14
C MET A 809 15.33 -2.76 13.51
N SER A 810 15.51 -3.75 12.63
CA SER A 810 16.77 -3.86 11.89
C SER A 810 17.06 -2.57 11.11
N PRO A 811 18.34 -2.25 10.84
CA PRO A 811 18.70 -1.06 10.06
C PRO A 811 18.30 -1.16 8.59
N CYS A 812 17.77 -2.31 8.16
CA CYS A 812 17.42 -2.58 6.79
C CYS A 812 16.37 -1.59 6.24
N GLY A 813 16.65 -1.01 5.07
CA GLY A 813 15.72 -0.10 4.37
C GLY A 813 15.54 1.27 5.02
N GLY A 814 16.32 1.60 6.06
CA GLY A 814 16.31 2.91 6.72
C GLY A 814 14.99 3.28 7.38
N VAL A 815 14.11 2.30 7.65
CA VAL A 815 12.72 2.54 8.09
C VAL A 815 12.63 3.01 9.54
N GLY A 816 13.50 2.55 10.45
CA GLY A 816 13.38 2.82 11.89
C GLY A 816 13.40 4.30 12.24
N ALA A 817 14.41 5.03 11.75
CA ALA A 817 14.53 6.46 12.00
C ALA A 817 13.36 7.26 11.40
N GLN A 818 12.89 6.87 10.21
CA GLN A 818 11.73 7.50 9.59
C GLN A 818 10.47 7.29 10.44
N THR A 819 10.20 6.07 10.89
CA THR A 819 9.04 5.75 11.73
C THR A 819 9.10 6.52 13.05
N ALA A 820 10.28 6.57 13.68
CA ALA A 820 10.49 7.31 14.92
C ALA A 820 10.28 8.84 14.77
N ILE A 821 10.64 9.43 13.63
CA ILE A 821 10.34 10.83 13.31
C ILE A 821 8.83 11.04 13.17
N CYS A 822 8.14 10.17 12.42
CA CYS A 822 6.69 10.26 12.24
C CYS A 822 5.95 10.11 13.58
N ASP A 823 6.42 9.24 14.47
CA ASP A 823 5.83 9.06 15.80
C ASP A 823 6.00 10.30 16.67
N ALA A 824 7.20 10.90 16.69
CA ALA A 824 7.45 12.14 17.43
C ALA A 824 6.53 13.27 16.96
N CYS A 825 6.37 13.43 15.65
CA CYS A 825 5.49 14.44 15.05
C CYS A 825 4.01 14.16 15.36
N SER A 826 3.59 12.89 15.25
CA SER A 826 2.22 12.46 15.58
C SER A 826 1.89 12.69 17.06
N LEU A 827 2.80 12.32 17.98
CA LEU A 827 2.61 12.55 19.41
C LEU A 827 2.58 14.04 19.74
N ALA A 828 3.46 14.84 19.11
CA ALA A 828 3.45 16.29 19.31
C ALA A 828 2.11 16.92 18.93
N LYS A 829 1.49 16.48 17.81
CA LYS A 829 0.15 16.92 17.41
C LYS A 829 -0.90 16.55 18.46
N THR A 830 -0.89 15.32 18.96
CA THR A 830 -1.79 14.86 20.03
C THR A 830 -1.63 15.71 21.29
N ILE A 831 -0.40 15.93 21.74
CA ILE A 831 -0.10 16.74 22.93
C ILE A 831 -0.51 18.21 22.71
N ALA A 832 -0.25 18.77 21.52
CA ALA A 832 -0.58 20.15 21.21
C ALA A 832 -2.09 20.39 21.14
N ALA A 833 -2.85 19.45 20.56
CA ALA A 833 -4.31 19.50 20.55
C ALA A 833 -4.90 19.50 21.97
N ALA A 834 -4.25 18.77 22.88
CA ALA A 834 -4.61 18.74 24.30
C ALA A 834 -3.92 19.83 25.15
N GLN A 835 -3.32 20.84 24.54
CA GLN A 835 -2.62 21.95 25.22
C GLN A 835 -1.56 21.49 26.25
N GLY A 836 -0.91 20.36 25.96
CA GLY A 836 0.13 19.78 26.79
C GLY A 836 -0.35 18.78 27.86
N SER A 837 -1.66 18.52 27.96
CA SER A 837 -2.25 17.61 28.95
C SER A 837 -3.19 16.59 28.29
N PRO A 838 -2.65 15.62 27.51
CA PRO A 838 -3.46 14.63 26.81
C PRO A 838 -4.18 13.69 27.77
N THR A 839 -5.38 13.27 27.39
CA THR A 839 -6.12 12.22 28.11
C THR A 839 -5.56 10.84 27.74
N ALA A 840 -5.88 9.82 28.55
CA ALA A 840 -5.56 8.43 28.21
C ALA A 840 -6.16 8.03 26.85
N GLY A 841 -7.35 8.56 26.49
CA GLY A 841 -7.97 8.31 25.19
C GLY A 841 -7.15 8.89 24.03
N ASP A 842 -6.67 10.12 24.17
CA ASP A 842 -5.83 10.79 23.16
C ASP A 842 -4.54 10.00 22.91
N ILE A 843 -3.92 9.53 24.00
CA ILE A 843 -2.73 8.68 23.95
C ILE A 843 -3.04 7.31 23.34
N GLY A 844 -4.18 6.70 23.65
CA GLY A 844 -4.59 5.42 23.07
C GLY A 844 -4.72 5.48 21.54
N THR A 845 -5.33 6.55 21.02
CA THR A 845 -5.43 6.80 19.57
C THR A 845 -4.05 6.95 18.93
N PHE A 846 -3.15 7.70 19.57
CA PHE A 846 -1.76 7.82 19.12
C PHE A 846 -1.04 6.46 19.11
N GLU A 847 -1.15 5.68 20.19
CA GLU A 847 -0.48 4.39 20.36
C GLU A 847 -0.98 3.35 19.35
N GLU A 848 -2.27 3.35 19.03
CA GLU A 848 -2.82 2.51 17.96
C GLU A 848 -2.26 2.87 16.58
N ALA A 849 -2.30 4.15 16.21
CA ALA A 849 -1.75 4.61 14.95
C ALA A 849 -0.23 4.35 14.84
N MET A 850 0.50 4.51 15.95
CA MET A 850 1.92 4.18 16.04
C MET A 850 2.15 2.69 15.81
N ARG A 851 1.39 1.79 16.46
CA ARG A 851 1.53 0.34 16.28
C ARG A 851 1.27 -0.09 14.83
N LEU A 852 0.27 0.50 14.15
CA LEU A 852 0.02 0.24 12.73
C LEU A 852 1.16 0.72 11.81
N ARG A 853 1.76 1.88 12.09
CA ARG A 853 2.97 2.35 11.38
C ARG A 853 4.17 1.44 11.65
N ALA A 854 4.38 1.07 12.91
CA ALA A 854 5.47 0.19 13.33
C ALA A 854 5.37 -1.18 12.66
N ARG A 855 4.17 -1.79 12.63
CA ARG A 855 3.91 -3.08 11.97
C ARG A 855 4.37 -3.09 10.51
N ARG A 856 3.95 -2.08 9.73
CA ARG A 856 4.36 -1.94 8.31
C ARG A 856 5.88 -1.81 8.17
N SER A 857 6.50 -1.04 9.06
CA SER A 857 7.94 -0.76 9.04
C SER A 857 8.77 -1.99 9.42
N ILE A 858 8.36 -2.73 10.46
CA ILE A 858 9.01 -3.95 10.93
C ILE A 858 8.97 -5.02 9.84
N LEU A 859 7.80 -5.24 9.22
CA LEU A 859 7.66 -6.20 8.10
C LEU A 859 8.56 -5.82 6.92
N GLN A 860 8.63 -4.53 6.57
CA GLN A 860 9.52 -4.07 5.50
C GLN A 860 11.00 -4.33 5.85
N SER A 861 11.41 -4.02 7.08
CA SER A 861 12.77 -4.27 7.58
C SER A 861 13.12 -5.77 7.61
N GLU A 862 12.15 -6.62 7.97
CA GLU A 862 12.32 -8.08 8.02
C GLU A 862 12.51 -8.67 6.61
N VAL A 863 11.66 -8.30 5.65
CA VAL A 863 11.78 -8.77 4.26
C VAL A 863 13.14 -8.41 3.69
N GLY A 864 13.59 -7.17 3.89
CA GLY A 864 14.90 -6.75 3.40
C GLY A 864 16.05 -7.45 4.13
N SER A 865 15.91 -7.70 5.44
CA SER A 865 16.92 -8.43 6.22
C SER A 865 17.08 -9.88 5.78
N LYS A 866 15.96 -10.58 5.51
CA LYS A 866 15.97 -11.94 4.95
C LYS A 866 16.65 -11.98 3.59
N LYS A 867 16.30 -11.05 2.69
CA LYS A 867 16.80 -11.05 1.31
C LYS A 867 18.25 -10.58 1.17
N MET A 868 18.68 -9.59 1.94
CA MET A 868 20.00 -8.94 1.76
C MET A 868 21.07 -9.45 2.71
N PHE A 869 20.68 -9.93 3.88
CA PHE A 869 21.62 -10.34 4.92
C PHE A 869 21.44 -11.82 5.32
N GLY A 870 20.47 -12.53 4.72
CA GLY A 870 20.20 -13.93 5.04
C GLY A 870 19.73 -14.16 6.48
N LEU A 871 19.13 -13.15 7.13
CA LEU A 871 18.70 -13.29 8.53
C LEU A 871 17.46 -14.17 8.67
N ARG A 872 17.35 -14.82 9.83
CA ARG A 872 16.20 -15.65 10.21
C ARG A 872 14.92 -14.82 10.31
N SER A 873 13.76 -15.50 10.24
CA SER A 873 12.47 -14.88 10.55
C SER A 873 12.45 -14.39 11.99
N LEU A 874 11.77 -13.26 12.25
CA LEU A 874 11.63 -12.75 13.61
C LEU A 874 10.89 -13.73 14.53
N GLU A 875 10.05 -14.58 13.96
CA GLU A 875 9.37 -15.68 14.66
C GLU A 875 10.36 -16.72 15.21
N ASP A 876 11.38 -17.06 14.41
CA ASP A 876 12.43 -18.06 14.71
C ASP A 876 13.56 -17.49 15.58
N CYS A 877 13.55 -16.18 15.81
CA CYS A 877 14.59 -15.50 16.59
C CYS A 877 14.36 -15.69 18.09
N ASP A 878 15.46 -15.73 18.84
CA ASP A 878 15.44 -15.82 20.30
C ASP A 878 14.91 -14.51 20.91
N ALA A 879 14.37 -14.60 22.12
CA ALA A 879 14.02 -13.40 22.87
C ALA A 879 15.29 -12.61 23.22
N TRP A 880 15.29 -11.30 23.01
CA TRP A 880 16.41 -10.47 23.40
C TRP A 880 16.47 -10.35 24.93
N THR A 881 17.58 -10.77 25.52
CA THR A 881 17.76 -10.85 26.98
C THR A 881 18.32 -9.58 27.61
N GLY A 882 18.57 -8.52 26.84
CA GLY A 882 18.98 -7.23 27.39
C GLY A 882 20.46 -7.03 27.67
N PHE A 883 21.34 -7.94 27.20
CA PHE A 883 22.79 -7.88 27.40
C PHE A 883 23.55 -7.27 26.22
#